data_AF-A0A1A2ZP54-F1
#
_entry.id   AF-A0A1A2ZP54-F1
#
_cell.length_a   1.000
_cell.length_b   1.000
_cell.length_c   1.000
_cell.angle_alpha   90.00
_cell.angle_beta   90.00
_cell.angle_gamma   90.00
#
_symmetry.space_group_name_H-M   'P 1'
#
loop_
_entity.id
_entity.type
_entity.pdbx_description
1 polymer ?
#
loop_
_entity_poly.entity_id
_entity_poly.type
_entity_poly.pdbx_seq_one_letter_code
_entity_poly.pdbx_strand_id
1 'polypeptide(L)'
;GPLFGPGGTGGDGGASSFNAGGAGGSGGAGGALSGTGGSGGTGGSSINGAGGLGGVGATAGWVGSGGAGGAGGTSGATAGTHSGGQGGAGGGAGFVGSGGAGGPGGFAATGPGGDGGHGGNGGSLVGNGGPGAAGADVAATSTFSGGGGGSGGSSFLVGVGGNGGNGGNAAAGLLGGPGTVGAGGTLLGRNGIPGLPMSPNLLVNPGFETADPSGSGYSGVTIPGWTVSGTPTIITYGTPRGYPGPFSIPDLPGFLGFPGTAPPGGGSNFAGGGPVATSTMSQIVDLSAAAGKINTGTTPYTLSGMLGGYLGDPSATSLKVTFLNNSGAVLGTGTTTSVTSLDRLGITGFQGRDVSGTIPVGTTKAVVTATFADHNPVLGNYNNAFADNLSFTVGDPNLAKPTLTVPTSNVGHLDHVFLIYMENHGVGDILGSPNAPYINALINSYGYANNYYALGHPSDPNYFRILGGTDYGIDVNPPPNVIYGNNNLMAKMDASGVTWAGYAQSMPAPGTIVDSGDYAVDQLPFAMFNYVYANQTPGYLTTHLLPLTNLGTDLQNPSTAPKFAWIAANESNNMEGPVSFPTGALNFVGSQLTTHQYNIAAGDQFVQQQVSTIQSSPTWTDPTQHDAIIITFDEDYNNLSLGIGNQGNNVPMIVIPNAGAVNAATGAMQSGHFVATSHYDQYSLMATIEDALSPSPGALGPLTANDMYAQPMNEFWK
;
A
#
# COMPACT_ATOMS: atom_id res chain seq x y z
N GLY A 1 8.59 26.88 -43.96
CA GLY A 1 8.19 27.77 -45.06
C GLY A 1 6.93 27.23 -45.73
N PRO A 2 6.24 27.98 -46.61
CA PRO A 2 4.95 27.56 -47.18
C PRO A 2 5.01 26.25 -47.99
N LEU A 3 6.21 25.89 -48.50
CA LEU A 3 6.43 24.67 -49.28
C LEU A 3 7.00 23.51 -48.47
N PHE A 4 7.83 23.79 -47.45
CA PHE A 4 8.58 22.79 -46.69
C PHE A 4 8.59 23.08 -45.20
N GLY A 5 8.43 22.03 -44.39
CA GLY A 5 8.61 22.06 -42.94
C GLY A 5 7.38 21.61 -42.16
N PRO A 6 7.55 21.19 -40.90
CA PRO A 6 6.44 20.77 -40.05
C PRO A 6 5.57 21.96 -39.64
N GLY A 7 4.30 21.69 -39.41
CA GLY A 7 3.39 22.62 -38.77
C GLY A 7 3.68 22.78 -37.28
N GLY A 8 3.42 23.97 -36.73
CA GLY A 8 3.58 24.24 -35.30
C GLY A 8 2.54 23.51 -34.45
N THR A 9 2.86 23.21 -33.20
CA THR A 9 1.90 22.63 -32.25
C THR A 9 0.87 23.66 -31.81
N GLY A 10 -0.37 23.22 -31.61
CA GLY A 10 -1.40 24.04 -30.98
C GLY A 10 -1.06 24.31 -29.51
N GLY A 11 -1.43 25.48 -29.00
CA GLY A 11 -1.25 25.81 -27.59
C GLY A 11 -2.28 25.11 -26.71
N ASP A 12 -1.92 24.79 -25.48
CA ASP A 12 -2.85 24.17 -24.52
C ASP A 12 -3.92 25.15 -24.05
N GLY A 13 -5.10 24.62 -23.74
CA GLY A 13 -6.23 25.37 -23.20
C GLY A 13 -6.00 25.77 -21.74
N GLY A 14 -6.42 26.98 -21.37
CA GLY A 14 -6.31 27.47 -19.99
C GLY A 14 -7.23 26.72 -19.03
N ALA A 15 -6.77 26.51 -17.79
CA ALA A 15 -7.59 25.94 -16.72
C ALA A 15 -8.64 26.96 -16.22
N SER A 16 -9.75 26.46 -15.70
CA SER A 16 -10.86 27.28 -15.18
C SER A 16 -11.38 26.77 -13.84
N SER A 17 -11.82 27.67 -12.97
CA SER A 17 -12.41 27.31 -11.67
C SER A 17 -13.92 27.12 -11.72
N PHE A 18 -14.65 27.87 -12.56
CA PHE A 18 -16.13 27.91 -12.56
C PHE A 18 -16.78 27.86 -13.95
N ASN A 19 -15.99 27.92 -15.01
CA ASN A 19 -16.46 27.84 -16.39
C ASN A 19 -15.81 26.64 -17.09
N ALA A 20 -16.20 26.35 -18.33
CA ALA A 20 -15.49 25.35 -19.11
C ALA A 20 -13.99 25.67 -19.21
N GLY A 21 -13.16 24.62 -19.21
CA GLY A 21 -11.75 24.76 -19.52
C GLY A 21 -11.56 25.28 -20.96
N GLY A 22 -10.47 26.01 -21.20
CA GLY A 22 -10.16 26.53 -22.53
C GLY A 22 -9.97 25.40 -23.54
N ALA A 23 -10.37 25.60 -24.79
CA ALA A 23 -10.07 24.63 -25.84
C ALA A 23 -8.56 24.66 -26.16
N GLY A 24 -8.00 23.49 -26.45
CA GLY A 24 -6.68 23.38 -27.05
C GLY A 24 -6.67 23.98 -28.45
N GLY A 25 -5.61 24.70 -28.78
CA GLY A 25 -5.41 25.27 -30.11
C GLY A 25 -5.20 24.19 -31.16
N SER A 26 -5.62 24.46 -32.40
CA SER A 26 -5.33 23.58 -33.52
C SER A 26 -3.84 23.59 -33.86
N GLY A 27 -3.33 22.47 -34.37
CA GLY A 27 -2.01 22.43 -34.98
C GLY A 27 -1.92 23.33 -36.23
N GLY A 28 -0.71 23.73 -36.58
CA GLY A 28 -0.41 24.40 -37.84
C GLY A 28 -0.29 23.41 -39.00
N ALA A 29 -0.64 23.83 -40.21
CA ALA A 29 -0.49 23.00 -41.40
C ALA A 29 0.99 22.72 -41.74
N GLY A 30 1.27 21.52 -42.25
CA GLY A 30 2.57 21.21 -42.84
C GLY A 30 2.81 21.98 -44.14
N GLY A 31 4.08 22.17 -44.50
CA GLY A 31 4.47 22.79 -45.77
C GLY A 31 3.87 22.04 -46.97
N ALA A 32 3.37 22.77 -47.96
CA ALA A 32 2.48 22.24 -49.00
C ALA A 32 3.05 21.07 -49.82
N LEU A 33 4.37 21.04 -50.08
CA LEU A 33 5.02 19.94 -50.80
C LEU A 33 5.47 18.83 -49.85
N SER A 34 6.11 19.19 -48.75
CA SER A 34 6.58 18.23 -47.76
C SER A 34 6.58 18.82 -46.35
N GLY A 35 5.84 18.20 -45.45
CA GLY A 35 5.71 18.65 -44.07
C GLY A 35 4.60 17.92 -43.32
N THR A 36 4.87 17.51 -42.10
CA THR A 36 3.86 16.94 -41.21
C THR A 36 2.94 18.03 -40.67
N GLY A 37 1.69 17.69 -40.43
CA GLY A 37 0.80 18.57 -39.67
C GLY A 37 1.27 18.70 -38.21
N GLY A 38 1.09 19.86 -37.61
CA GLY A 38 1.31 20.06 -36.18
C GLY A 38 0.23 19.37 -35.35
N SER A 39 0.58 18.95 -34.14
CA SER A 39 -0.39 18.39 -33.19
C SER A 39 -1.33 19.47 -32.65
N GLY A 40 -2.55 19.08 -32.29
CA GLY A 40 -3.43 19.94 -31.49
C GLY A 40 -2.95 20.05 -30.04
N GLY A 41 -3.26 21.16 -29.40
CA GLY A 41 -3.01 21.39 -27.98
C GLY A 41 -4.04 20.66 -27.10
N THR A 42 -3.68 20.41 -25.85
CA THR A 42 -4.59 19.79 -24.87
C THR A 42 -5.70 20.76 -24.46
N GLY A 43 -6.89 20.23 -24.18
CA GLY A 43 -7.98 21.00 -23.58
C GLY A 43 -7.70 21.30 -22.11
N GLY A 44 -8.07 22.50 -21.66
CA GLY A 44 -7.87 22.92 -20.28
C GLY A 44 -8.80 22.21 -19.31
N SER A 45 -8.33 21.97 -18.09
CA SER A 45 -9.14 21.40 -17.02
C SER A 45 -10.09 22.41 -16.40
N SER A 46 -11.20 21.94 -15.83
CA SER A 46 -12.13 22.77 -15.06
C SER A 46 -12.48 22.16 -13.71
N ILE A 47 -12.50 22.98 -12.65
CA ILE A 47 -12.86 22.55 -11.29
C ILE A 47 -14.37 22.45 -11.12
N ASN A 48 -15.17 23.37 -11.68
CA ASN A 48 -16.65 23.35 -11.61
C ASN A 48 -17.25 23.71 -12.97
N GLY A 49 -16.85 22.98 -14.00
CA GLY A 49 -17.32 23.17 -15.37
C GLY A 49 -16.85 22.02 -16.25
N ALA A 50 -17.25 22.05 -17.52
CA ALA A 50 -16.83 21.04 -18.48
C ALA A 50 -15.33 21.13 -18.77
N GLY A 51 -14.72 19.99 -19.07
CA GLY A 51 -13.37 19.96 -19.61
C GLY A 51 -13.30 20.65 -20.98
N GLY A 52 -12.20 21.36 -21.24
CA GLY A 52 -11.98 21.99 -22.54
C GLY A 52 -11.79 20.96 -23.64
N LEU A 53 -12.18 21.27 -24.88
CA LEU A 53 -11.97 20.37 -26.01
C LEU A 53 -10.48 20.28 -26.36
N GLY A 54 -10.03 19.09 -26.75
CA GLY A 54 -8.71 18.92 -27.35
C GLY A 54 -8.64 19.58 -28.73
N GLY A 55 -7.51 20.22 -29.02
CA GLY A 55 -7.25 20.84 -30.31
C GLY A 55 -7.14 19.83 -31.43
N VAL A 56 -7.57 20.20 -32.64
CA VAL A 56 -7.44 19.30 -33.79
C VAL A 56 -6.00 19.27 -34.31
N GLY A 57 -5.54 18.08 -34.67
CA GLY A 57 -4.30 17.88 -35.41
C GLY A 57 -4.44 18.43 -36.83
N ALA A 58 -3.36 19.03 -37.34
CA ALA A 58 -3.40 19.67 -38.65
C ALA A 58 -3.12 18.70 -39.80
N THR A 59 -3.54 19.10 -40.99
CA THR A 59 -3.22 18.36 -42.21
C THR A 59 -1.76 18.51 -42.62
N ALA A 60 -1.21 17.44 -43.17
CA ALA A 60 0.10 17.44 -43.80
C ALA A 60 0.09 18.08 -45.20
N GLY A 61 1.28 18.32 -45.75
CA GLY A 61 1.49 18.60 -47.17
C GLY A 61 1.32 17.37 -48.06
N TRP A 62 1.73 17.47 -49.32
CA TRP A 62 1.70 16.36 -50.28
C TRP A 62 2.44 15.12 -49.76
N VAL A 63 3.64 15.30 -49.18
CA VAL A 63 4.38 14.25 -48.49
C VAL A 63 4.48 14.59 -47.01
N GLY A 64 3.85 13.79 -46.15
CA GLY A 64 3.86 13.99 -44.71
C GLY A 64 2.65 13.38 -44.02
N SER A 65 2.80 13.10 -42.73
CA SER A 65 1.71 12.59 -41.89
C SER A 65 0.94 13.72 -41.21
N GLY A 66 -0.35 13.52 -41.00
CA GLY A 66 -1.17 14.47 -40.25
C GLY A 66 -0.76 14.53 -38.79
N GLY A 67 -1.01 15.68 -38.15
CA GLY A 67 -0.71 15.88 -36.74
C GLY A 67 -1.68 15.14 -35.83
N ALA A 68 -1.26 14.75 -34.63
CA ALA A 68 -2.15 14.14 -33.64
C ALA A 68 -3.17 15.16 -33.10
N GLY A 69 -4.36 14.70 -32.73
CA GLY A 69 -5.30 15.49 -31.96
C GLY A 69 -4.83 15.65 -30.51
N GLY A 70 -5.18 16.77 -29.88
CA GLY A 70 -4.90 17.03 -28.47
C GLY A 70 -5.87 16.32 -27.54
N ALA A 71 -5.45 16.01 -26.31
CA ALA A 71 -6.32 15.40 -25.31
C ALA A 71 -7.46 16.35 -24.90
N GLY A 72 -8.62 15.80 -24.54
CA GLY A 72 -9.68 16.56 -23.88
C GLY A 72 -9.32 16.91 -22.45
N GLY A 73 -9.74 18.09 -22.00
CA GLY A 73 -9.53 18.58 -20.64
C GLY A 73 -10.41 17.84 -19.63
N THR A 74 -9.97 17.80 -18.37
CA THR A 74 -10.70 17.13 -17.30
C THR A 74 -11.79 18.02 -16.69
N SER A 75 -12.91 17.42 -16.27
CA SER A 75 -13.95 18.06 -15.47
C SER A 75 -13.93 17.51 -14.04
N GLY A 76 -13.56 18.36 -13.09
CA GLY A 76 -13.45 18.06 -11.66
C GLY A 76 -14.65 18.54 -10.83
N ALA A 77 -15.78 18.85 -11.48
CA ALA A 77 -16.97 19.42 -10.82
C ALA A 77 -17.41 18.61 -9.60
N THR A 78 -17.72 19.30 -8.50
CA THR A 78 -18.25 18.71 -7.26
C THR A 78 -19.77 18.94 -7.12
N ALA A 79 -20.35 19.79 -7.96
CA ALA A 79 -21.79 20.02 -8.08
C ALA A 79 -22.19 20.34 -9.54
N GLY A 80 -23.37 19.88 -9.96
CA GLY A 80 -23.84 20.03 -11.35
C GLY A 80 -23.27 18.97 -12.30
N THR A 81 -23.93 18.80 -13.45
CA THR A 81 -23.54 17.79 -14.46
C THR A 81 -22.65 18.37 -15.53
N HIS A 82 -21.37 18.01 -15.51
CA HIS A 82 -20.36 18.50 -16.45
C HIS A 82 -19.56 17.35 -17.05
N SER A 83 -19.43 17.35 -18.38
CA SER A 83 -18.69 16.33 -19.11
C SER A 83 -17.20 16.64 -19.14
N GLY A 84 -16.41 15.59 -19.30
CA GLY A 84 -15.03 15.74 -19.73
C GLY A 84 -14.96 16.31 -21.15
N GLY A 85 -13.84 16.94 -21.48
CA GLY A 85 -13.62 17.49 -22.81
C GLY A 85 -13.46 16.36 -23.83
N GLN A 86 -14.00 16.52 -25.03
CA GLN A 86 -13.72 15.55 -26.09
C GLN A 86 -12.28 15.70 -26.57
N GLY A 87 -11.67 14.58 -26.93
CA GLY A 87 -10.36 14.57 -27.58
C GLY A 87 -10.42 15.16 -28.98
N GLY A 88 -9.36 15.86 -29.38
CA GLY A 88 -9.25 16.45 -30.71
C GLY A 88 -9.10 15.40 -31.80
N ALA A 89 -9.62 15.67 -32.99
CA ALA A 89 -9.42 14.78 -34.13
C ALA A 89 -7.97 14.84 -34.64
N GLY A 90 -7.44 13.72 -35.11
CA GLY A 90 -6.17 13.65 -35.82
C GLY A 90 -6.27 14.28 -37.22
N GLY A 91 -5.19 14.91 -37.66
CA GLY A 91 -5.08 15.54 -38.96
C GLY A 91 -4.93 14.53 -40.10
N GLY A 92 -5.37 14.90 -41.30
CA GLY A 92 -5.21 14.07 -42.50
C GLY A 92 -3.83 14.20 -43.15
N ALA A 93 -3.42 13.17 -43.89
CA ALA A 93 -2.29 13.24 -44.82
C ALA A 93 -2.75 13.62 -46.24
N GLY A 94 -1.86 14.20 -47.04
CA GLY A 94 -2.15 14.68 -48.40
C GLY A 94 -2.11 13.59 -49.47
N PHE A 95 -0.93 13.37 -50.07
CA PHE A 95 -0.73 12.39 -51.14
C PHE A 95 -0.04 11.13 -50.63
N VAL A 96 1.06 11.29 -49.88
CA VAL A 96 1.79 10.20 -49.23
C VAL A 96 1.99 10.53 -47.75
N GLY A 97 1.49 9.67 -46.86
CA GLY A 97 1.66 9.79 -45.41
C GLY A 97 0.47 9.25 -44.61
N SER A 98 0.65 9.07 -43.31
CA SER A 98 -0.41 8.51 -42.45
C SER A 98 -1.26 9.62 -41.83
N GLY A 99 -2.52 9.32 -41.56
CA GLY A 99 -3.34 10.17 -40.71
C GLY A 99 -2.82 10.23 -39.28
N GLY A 100 -3.02 11.36 -38.61
CA GLY A 100 -2.70 11.53 -37.20
C GLY A 100 -3.65 10.76 -36.30
N ALA A 101 -3.18 10.36 -35.13
CA ALA A 101 -4.04 9.76 -34.11
C ALA A 101 -5.04 10.80 -33.57
N GLY A 102 -6.22 10.35 -33.14
CA GLY A 102 -7.09 11.17 -32.30
C GLY A 102 -6.44 11.45 -30.94
N GLY A 103 -6.91 12.48 -30.24
CA GLY A 103 -6.56 12.74 -28.85
C GLY A 103 -7.51 12.01 -27.89
N PRO A 104 -7.08 11.55 -26.71
CA PRO A 104 -7.97 10.90 -25.75
C PRO A 104 -9.02 11.86 -25.21
N GLY A 105 -10.18 11.31 -24.79
CA GLY A 105 -11.17 12.08 -24.07
C GLY A 105 -10.68 12.50 -22.67
N GLY A 106 -11.28 13.55 -22.12
CA GLY A 106 -11.01 14.04 -20.77
C GLY A 106 -11.91 13.40 -19.72
N PHE A 107 -11.38 13.16 -18.52
CA PHE A 107 -12.12 12.60 -17.38
C PHE A 107 -13.29 13.48 -16.92
N ALA A 108 -14.32 12.87 -16.32
CA ALA A 108 -15.45 13.58 -15.72
C ALA A 108 -15.82 13.08 -14.31
N ALA A 109 -15.90 14.01 -13.35
CA ALA A 109 -16.25 13.70 -11.96
C ALA A 109 -17.77 13.53 -11.76
N THR A 110 -18.59 14.45 -12.28
CA THR A 110 -20.06 14.48 -12.07
C THR A 110 -20.85 14.47 -13.38
N GLY A 111 -20.27 13.92 -14.45
CA GLY A 111 -20.91 13.81 -15.76
C GLY A 111 -20.28 12.72 -16.62
N PRO A 112 -20.67 12.62 -17.90
CA PRO A 112 -20.11 11.61 -18.79
C PRO A 112 -18.66 11.92 -19.13
N GLY A 113 -17.84 10.87 -19.26
CA GLY A 113 -16.47 10.99 -19.74
C GLY A 113 -16.44 11.58 -21.14
N GLY A 114 -15.37 12.32 -21.46
CA GLY A 114 -15.18 12.88 -22.80
C GLY A 114 -14.95 11.78 -23.83
N ASP A 115 -15.51 11.93 -25.03
CA ASP A 115 -15.26 10.98 -26.12
C ASP A 115 -13.82 11.11 -26.64
N GLY A 116 -13.28 10.00 -27.10
CA GLY A 116 -12.00 9.97 -27.80
C GLY A 116 -12.09 10.61 -29.18
N GLY A 117 -11.06 11.35 -29.54
CA GLY A 117 -10.91 11.97 -30.85
C GLY A 117 -10.77 10.93 -31.96
N HIS A 118 -11.29 11.27 -33.14
CA HIS A 118 -11.19 10.40 -34.31
C HIS A 118 -9.80 10.46 -34.94
N GLY A 119 -9.35 9.35 -35.51
CA GLY A 119 -8.12 9.32 -36.29
C GLY A 119 -8.27 10.04 -37.63
N GLY A 120 -7.17 10.64 -38.10
CA GLY A 120 -7.12 11.32 -39.38
C GLY A 120 -7.04 10.37 -40.56
N ASN A 121 -7.43 10.82 -41.74
CA ASN A 121 -7.34 10.01 -42.96
C ASN A 121 -5.88 9.90 -43.46
N GLY A 122 -5.54 8.72 -43.99
CA GLY A 122 -4.28 8.48 -44.70
C GLY A 122 -4.23 9.18 -46.06
N GLY A 123 -3.02 9.29 -46.60
CA GLY A 123 -2.76 9.92 -47.89
C GLY A 123 -3.51 9.26 -49.05
N SER A 124 -3.83 10.07 -50.06
CA SER A 124 -4.63 9.63 -51.20
C SER A 124 -3.93 8.59 -52.11
N LEU A 125 -2.60 8.52 -52.17
CA LEU A 125 -1.87 7.48 -52.91
C LEU A 125 -1.39 6.35 -51.98
N VAL A 126 -0.61 6.70 -50.97
CA VAL A 126 -0.11 5.76 -49.95
C VAL A 126 -0.26 6.37 -48.57
N GLY A 127 -0.94 5.68 -47.66
CA GLY A 127 -1.09 6.17 -46.30
C GLY A 127 -2.06 5.37 -45.46
N ASN A 128 -1.67 5.08 -44.22
CA ASN A 128 -2.57 4.46 -43.25
C ASN A 128 -3.48 5.51 -42.63
N GLY A 129 -4.70 5.13 -42.30
CA GLY A 129 -5.54 5.92 -41.42
C GLY A 129 -4.97 5.97 -40.00
N GLY A 130 -5.13 7.10 -39.33
CA GLY A 130 -4.74 7.25 -37.94
C GLY A 130 -5.68 6.49 -36.99
N PRO A 131 -5.22 6.00 -35.84
CA PRO A 131 -6.10 5.37 -34.86
C PRO A 131 -7.00 6.42 -34.19
N GLY A 132 -8.23 6.03 -33.87
CA GLY A 132 -9.09 6.76 -32.95
C GLY A 132 -8.60 6.56 -31.51
N ALA A 133 -8.87 7.53 -30.65
CA ALA A 133 -8.38 7.53 -29.28
C ALA A 133 -9.42 6.99 -28.29
N ALA A 134 -8.97 6.61 -27.10
CA ALA A 134 -9.87 6.16 -26.05
C ALA A 134 -10.80 7.28 -25.58
N GLY A 135 -12.04 6.92 -25.28
CA GLY A 135 -12.92 7.75 -24.45
C GLY A 135 -12.48 7.71 -23.00
N ALA A 136 -12.89 8.71 -22.23
CA ALA A 136 -12.42 8.90 -20.87
C ALA A 136 -13.25 8.15 -19.84
N ASP A 137 -12.59 7.76 -18.76
CA ASP A 137 -13.25 7.21 -17.58
C ASP A 137 -14.05 8.29 -16.83
N VAL A 138 -15.01 7.83 -16.03
CA VAL A 138 -15.70 8.66 -15.02
C VAL A 138 -15.27 8.28 -13.61
N ALA A 139 -15.55 9.14 -12.64
CA ALA A 139 -15.30 8.85 -11.22
C ALA A 139 -15.95 7.54 -10.78
N ALA A 140 -15.31 6.81 -9.86
CA ALA A 140 -15.80 5.53 -9.35
C ALA A 140 -17.17 5.63 -8.63
N THR A 141 -17.55 6.83 -8.20
CA THR A 141 -18.84 7.13 -7.56
C THR A 141 -19.91 7.62 -8.55
N SER A 142 -19.54 7.85 -9.82
CA SER A 142 -20.40 8.43 -10.84
C SER A 142 -21.37 7.39 -11.44
N THR A 143 -22.64 7.80 -11.59
CA THR A 143 -23.66 7.02 -12.31
C THR A 143 -23.65 7.26 -13.82
N PHE A 144 -22.78 8.15 -14.31
CA PHE A 144 -22.69 8.51 -15.72
C PHE A 144 -21.85 7.52 -16.52
N SER A 145 -22.03 7.52 -17.83
CA SER A 145 -21.27 6.65 -18.73
C SER A 145 -19.84 7.15 -18.95
N GLY A 146 -18.92 6.21 -19.17
CA GLY A 146 -17.63 6.54 -19.75
C GLY A 146 -17.77 7.12 -21.17
N GLY A 147 -16.75 7.85 -21.62
CA GLY A 147 -16.73 8.42 -22.96
C GLY A 147 -16.62 7.36 -24.04
N GLY A 148 -17.22 7.57 -25.20
CA GLY A 148 -17.07 6.69 -26.35
C GLY A 148 -15.66 6.75 -26.93
N GLY A 149 -15.17 5.63 -27.46
CA GLY A 149 -13.94 5.61 -28.23
C GLY A 149 -14.08 6.32 -29.57
N GLY A 150 -13.01 6.99 -30.00
CA GLY A 150 -12.97 7.67 -31.30
C GLY A 150 -12.89 6.67 -32.46
N SER A 151 -13.48 7.02 -33.59
CA SER A 151 -13.37 6.19 -34.80
C SER A 151 -11.96 6.26 -35.41
N GLY A 152 -11.50 5.16 -36.00
CA GLY A 152 -10.28 5.14 -36.79
C GLY A 152 -10.42 5.89 -38.12
N GLY A 153 -9.35 6.54 -38.55
CA GLY A 153 -9.30 7.22 -39.85
C GLY A 153 -9.20 6.23 -41.01
N SER A 154 -9.65 6.63 -42.20
CA SER A 154 -9.64 5.75 -43.37
C SER A 154 -8.39 5.97 -44.24
N SER A 155 -8.03 4.95 -45.00
CA SER A 155 -7.02 5.03 -46.08
C SER A 155 -7.71 5.00 -47.44
N PHE A 156 -7.07 5.51 -48.50
CA PHE A 156 -7.73 5.70 -49.80
C PHE A 156 -7.36 4.65 -50.85
N LEU A 157 -6.11 4.63 -51.34
CA LEU A 157 -5.69 3.71 -52.42
C LEU A 157 -4.84 2.55 -51.88
N VAL A 158 -3.71 2.86 -51.23
CA VAL A 158 -2.83 1.88 -50.57
C VAL A 158 -2.63 2.27 -49.11
N GLY A 159 -2.99 1.38 -48.19
CA GLY A 159 -2.87 1.62 -46.74
C GLY A 159 -3.92 0.84 -45.95
N VAL A 160 -3.68 0.71 -44.65
CA VAL A 160 -4.66 0.14 -43.71
C VAL A 160 -5.48 1.25 -43.06
N GLY A 161 -6.75 0.95 -42.77
CA GLY A 161 -7.58 1.82 -41.94
C GLY A 161 -7.09 1.83 -40.48
N GLY A 162 -7.32 2.94 -39.80
CA GLY A 162 -7.01 3.09 -38.39
C GLY A 162 -7.96 2.31 -37.50
N ASN A 163 -7.49 1.90 -36.33
CA ASN A 163 -8.31 1.23 -35.33
C ASN A 163 -9.26 2.21 -34.64
N GLY A 164 -10.40 1.73 -34.18
CA GLY A 164 -11.24 2.46 -33.25
C GLY A 164 -10.61 2.52 -31.86
N GLY A 165 -10.86 3.61 -31.14
CA GLY A 165 -10.44 3.76 -29.75
C GLY A 165 -11.35 3.00 -28.80
N ASN A 166 -10.85 2.70 -27.61
CA ASN A 166 -11.64 2.01 -26.59
C ASN A 166 -12.64 2.96 -25.94
N GLY A 167 -13.75 2.44 -25.43
CA GLY A 167 -14.63 3.22 -24.57
C GLY A 167 -14.04 3.39 -23.17
N GLY A 168 -14.36 4.51 -22.52
CA GLY A 168 -13.98 4.80 -21.15
C GLY A 168 -14.77 3.98 -20.14
N ASN A 169 -14.19 3.76 -18.97
CA ASN A 169 -14.75 2.97 -17.89
C ASN A 169 -15.77 3.76 -17.07
N ALA A 170 -16.72 3.04 -16.47
CA ALA A 170 -17.68 3.57 -15.51
C ALA A 170 -17.96 2.51 -14.44
N ALA A 171 -17.89 2.92 -13.17
CA ALA A 171 -18.07 1.99 -12.04
C ALA A 171 -19.54 1.69 -11.73
N ALA A 172 -20.44 2.67 -11.87
CA ALA A 172 -21.89 2.49 -11.68
C ALA A 172 -22.72 2.80 -12.95
N GLY A 173 -22.13 3.46 -13.94
CA GLY A 173 -22.75 3.76 -15.23
C GLY A 173 -22.38 2.77 -16.35
N LEU A 174 -22.87 3.05 -17.57
CA LEU A 174 -22.54 2.23 -18.74
C LEU A 174 -21.11 2.51 -19.22
N LEU A 175 -20.36 1.47 -19.59
CA LEU A 175 -19.07 1.64 -20.26
C LEU A 175 -19.24 2.44 -21.56
N GLY A 176 -18.23 3.22 -21.92
CA GLY A 176 -18.15 3.87 -23.21
C GLY A 176 -18.25 2.88 -24.36
N GLY A 177 -18.95 3.27 -25.43
CA GLY A 177 -19.00 2.47 -26.65
C GLY A 177 -17.62 2.41 -27.33
N PRO A 178 -17.26 1.29 -27.97
CA PRO A 178 -16.02 1.23 -28.74
C PRO A 178 -16.12 2.13 -29.99
N GLY A 179 -14.99 2.73 -30.35
CA GLY A 179 -14.84 3.46 -31.59
C GLY A 179 -14.96 2.55 -32.82
N THR A 180 -15.49 3.11 -33.91
CA THR A 180 -15.65 2.38 -35.17
C THR A 180 -14.34 2.30 -35.97
N VAL A 181 -14.28 1.42 -36.96
CA VAL A 181 -13.07 1.16 -37.74
C VAL A 181 -12.88 2.12 -38.90
N GLY A 182 -11.63 2.45 -39.20
CA GLY A 182 -11.26 3.08 -40.46
C GLY A 182 -11.27 2.08 -41.61
N ALA A 183 -11.67 2.53 -42.81
CA ALA A 183 -11.63 1.70 -44.01
C ALA A 183 -10.20 1.55 -44.56
N GLY A 184 -9.89 0.36 -45.08
CA GLY A 184 -8.66 0.09 -45.82
C GLY A 184 -8.68 0.68 -47.24
N GLY A 185 -7.50 0.85 -47.82
CA GLY A 185 -7.34 1.34 -49.19
C GLY A 185 -7.97 0.40 -50.21
N THR A 186 -8.53 1.01 -51.26
CA THR A 186 -9.31 0.34 -52.31
C THR A 186 -8.49 -0.60 -53.19
N LEU A 187 -7.17 -0.40 -53.31
CA LEU A 187 -6.28 -1.25 -54.11
C LEU A 187 -5.52 -2.26 -53.24
N LEU A 188 -4.91 -1.78 -52.13
CA LEU A 188 -4.18 -2.62 -51.17
C LEU A 188 -4.41 -2.09 -49.76
N GLY A 189 -5.38 -2.69 -49.06
CA GLY A 189 -5.72 -2.26 -47.70
C GLY A 189 -6.57 -3.24 -46.92
N ARG A 190 -6.49 -3.11 -45.59
CA ARG A 190 -7.37 -3.80 -44.64
C ARG A 190 -8.05 -2.75 -43.77
N ASN A 191 -9.29 -2.99 -43.39
CA ASN A 191 -9.96 -2.16 -42.39
C ASN A 191 -9.23 -2.26 -41.05
N GLY A 192 -9.33 -1.21 -40.24
CA GLY A 192 -8.88 -1.26 -38.85
C GLY A 192 -9.75 -2.20 -38.02
N ILE A 193 -9.39 -2.37 -36.75
CA ILE A 193 -10.19 -3.13 -35.77
C ILE A 193 -11.01 -2.19 -34.88
N PRO A 194 -12.23 -2.59 -34.42
CA PRO A 194 -13.01 -1.75 -33.51
C PRO A 194 -12.29 -1.55 -32.19
N GLY A 195 -12.67 -0.51 -31.44
CA GLY A 195 -12.31 -0.43 -30.02
C GLY A 195 -12.77 -1.67 -29.27
N LEU A 196 -12.02 -2.08 -28.23
CA LEU A 196 -12.41 -3.22 -27.41
C LEU A 196 -13.10 -2.74 -26.13
N PRO A 197 -14.28 -3.29 -25.76
CA PRO A 197 -14.81 -3.08 -24.42
C PRO A 197 -13.83 -3.67 -23.40
N MET A 198 -13.45 -2.87 -22.41
CA MET A 198 -12.52 -3.27 -21.35
C MET A 198 -13.28 -3.96 -20.20
N SER A 199 -12.56 -4.73 -19.39
CA SER A 199 -13.01 -5.26 -18.12
C SER A 199 -13.31 -4.14 -17.12
N PRO A 200 -14.07 -4.40 -16.04
CA PRO A 200 -13.97 -3.57 -14.85
C PRO A 200 -12.53 -3.53 -14.32
N ASN A 201 -12.24 -2.64 -13.37
CA ASN A 201 -10.96 -2.62 -12.67
C ASN A 201 -10.75 -3.96 -11.94
N LEU A 202 -9.64 -4.63 -12.25
CA LEU A 202 -9.28 -5.95 -11.75
C LEU A 202 -8.41 -5.92 -10.49
N LEU A 203 -8.26 -4.74 -9.87
CA LEU A 203 -7.61 -4.57 -8.57
C LEU A 203 -8.66 -4.51 -7.45
N VAL A 204 -8.37 -5.15 -6.33
CA VAL A 204 -9.12 -5.00 -5.09
C VAL A 204 -8.63 -3.77 -4.34
N ASN A 205 -9.55 -3.07 -3.67
CA ASN A 205 -9.26 -1.90 -2.85
C ASN A 205 -8.26 -0.90 -3.51
N PRO A 206 -8.50 -0.48 -4.77
CA PRO A 206 -7.53 0.31 -5.53
C PRO A 206 -7.33 1.75 -5.05
N GLY A 207 -8.28 2.27 -4.27
CA GLY A 207 -8.21 3.58 -3.62
C GLY A 207 -8.03 3.49 -2.11
N PHE A 208 -7.71 2.32 -1.56
CA PHE A 208 -7.34 2.14 -0.14
C PHE A 208 -8.41 2.49 0.92
N GLU A 209 -9.66 2.64 0.50
CA GLU A 209 -10.79 3.05 1.34
C GLU A 209 -11.23 2.01 2.38
N THR A 210 -10.72 0.78 2.32
CA THR A 210 -11.01 -0.26 3.31
C THR A 210 -9.99 -0.34 4.45
N ALA A 211 -8.85 0.34 4.32
CA ALA A 211 -7.82 0.33 5.36
C ALA A 211 -8.25 1.17 6.57
N ASP A 212 -7.74 0.80 7.74
CA ASP A 212 -7.73 1.67 8.92
C ASP A 212 -6.40 2.47 8.89
N PRO A 213 -6.43 3.76 8.50
CA PRO A 213 -5.24 4.52 8.16
C PRO A 213 -4.37 4.84 9.38
N SER A 214 -3.09 5.09 9.14
CA SER A 214 -2.20 5.62 10.18
C SER A 214 -2.64 7.02 10.58
N GLY A 215 -2.93 7.22 11.87
CA GLY A 215 -3.36 8.52 12.38
C GLY A 215 -2.28 9.60 12.25
N SER A 216 -0.99 9.23 12.34
CA SER A 216 0.15 10.13 12.14
C SER A 216 0.61 10.21 10.68
N GLY A 217 0.31 9.18 9.87
CA GLY A 217 0.84 8.98 8.53
C GLY A 217 2.28 8.45 8.48
N TYR A 218 2.92 8.23 9.63
CA TYR A 218 4.30 7.74 9.73
C TYR A 218 4.42 6.25 10.03
N SER A 219 3.32 5.62 10.43
CA SER A 219 3.30 4.21 10.83
C SER A 219 2.82 3.33 9.69
N GLY A 220 3.42 2.16 9.52
CA GLY A 220 2.89 1.11 8.67
C GLY A 220 1.51 0.65 9.15
N VAL A 221 0.67 0.25 8.20
CA VAL A 221 -0.66 -0.31 8.45
C VAL A 221 -0.93 -1.47 7.50
N THR A 222 -1.87 -2.33 7.87
CA THR A 222 -2.36 -3.37 6.94
C THR A 222 -2.99 -2.69 5.73
N ILE A 223 -2.69 -3.20 4.54
CA ILE A 223 -3.29 -2.72 3.28
C ILE A 223 -4.21 -3.82 2.73
N PRO A 224 -5.53 -3.77 3.02
CA PRO A 224 -6.44 -4.86 2.67
C PRO A 224 -6.42 -5.18 1.18
N GLY A 225 -6.17 -6.46 0.87
CA GLY A 225 -6.11 -6.99 -0.49
C GLY A 225 -4.75 -6.86 -1.17
N TRP A 226 -3.72 -6.32 -0.50
CA TRP A 226 -2.39 -6.13 -1.07
C TRP A 226 -1.32 -6.88 -0.28
N THR A 227 -0.41 -7.55 -0.98
CA THR A 227 0.81 -8.10 -0.38
C THR A 227 1.88 -7.02 -0.35
N VAL A 228 2.50 -6.79 0.81
CA VAL A 228 3.47 -5.71 1.01
C VAL A 228 4.89 -6.22 1.23
N SER A 229 5.86 -5.33 1.00
CA SER A 229 7.26 -5.49 1.42
C SER A 229 7.72 -4.15 2.00
N GLY A 230 8.52 -4.20 3.07
CA GLY A 230 8.80 -3.01 3.90
C GLY A 230 7.57 -2.64 4.73
N THR A 231 7.45 -1.35 5.06
CA THR A 231 6.39 -0.81 5.93
C THR A 231 5.58 0.30 5.23
N PRO A 232 4.97 0.05 4.06
CA PRO A 232 4.10 1.06 3.45
C PRO A 232 2.92 1.38 4.38
N THR A 233 2.30 2.54 4.15
CA THR A 233 1.21 3.02 5.00
C THR A 233 0.02 3.50 4.17
N ILE A 234 -1.14 3.63 4.82
CA ILE A 234 -2.31 4.33 4.30
C ILE A 234 -2.55 5.55 5.16
N ILE A 235 -2.80 6.69 4.51
CA ILE A 235 -2.90 8.00 5.13
C ILE A 235 -4.21 8.63 4.69
N THR A 236 -4.91 9.26 5.63
CA THR A 236 -6.11 10.05 5.33
C THR A 236 -5.72 11.37 4.67
N TYR A 237 -6.47 11.81 3.66
CA TYR A 237 -6.33 13.16 3.12
C TYR A 237 -6.54 14.20 4.22
N GLY A 238 -5.60 15.15 4.33
CA GLY A 238 -5.63 16.20 5.35
C GLY A 238 -4.98 15.83 6.68
N THR A 239 -4.42 14.63 6.84
CA THR A 239 -3.58 14.31 8.00
C THR A 239 -2.44 15.33 8.15
N PRO A 240 -2.32 16.01 9.30
CA PRO A 240 -1.20 16.90 9.57
C PRO A 240 0.12 16.14 9.52
N ARG A 241 1.19 16.80 9.09
CA ARG A 241 2.53 16.23 9.15
C ARG A 241 3.17 16.64 10.48
N GLY A 242 3.22 15.72 11.43
CA GLY A 242 4.16 15.76 12.57
C GLY A 242 5.55 15.30 12.12
N TYR A 243 6.58 15.45 12.94
CA TYR A 243 7.84 14.73 12.75
C TYR A 243 7.91 13.78 13.95
N PRO A 244 7.91 12.45 13.75
CA PRO A 244 8.01 11.52 14.87
C PRO A 244 9.33 11.81 15.59
N GLY A 245 9.29 11.92 16.90
CA GLY A 245 10.45 12.27 17.72
C GLY A 245 10.09 12.25 19.20
N PRO A 246 11.09 12.35 20.10
CA PRO A 246 10.86 12.26 21.55
C PRO A 246 10.00 13.40 22.12
N PHE A 247 9.68 14.41 21.31
CA PHE A 247 8.82 15.52 21.66
C PHE A 247 7.80 15.75 20.53
N SER A 248 6.51 15.82 20.88
CA SER A 248 5.47 16.24 19.94
C SER A 248 5.78 17.64 19.42
N ILE A 249 6.01 17.76 18.11
CA ILE A 249 6.04 19.07 17.45
C ILE A 249 4.61 19.49 17.10
N PRO A 250 4.26 20.79 17.22
CA PRO A 250 2.94 21.27 16.82
C PRO A 250 2.70 21.04 15.32
N ASP A 251 1.44 20.81 14.95
CA ASP A 251 1.02 20.63 13.56
C ASP A 251 1.61 21.70 12.65
N LEU A 252 2.25 21.27 11.57
CA LEU A 252 2.72 22.18 10.53
C LEU A 252 1.52 22.85 9.82
N PRO A 253 1.68 24.07 9.30
CA PRO A 253 0.68 24.68 8.43
C PRO A 253 0.24 23.71 7.31
N GLY A 254 -1.06 23.65 6.99
CA GLY A 254 -1.62 22.60 6.12
C GLY A 254 -0.97 22.47 4.73
N PHE A 255 -0.30 23.50 4.20
CA PHE A 255 0.46 23.40 2.94
C PHE A 255 1.77 22.60 3.05
N LEU A 256 2.23 22.31 4.27
CA LEU A 256 3.35 21.44 4.62
C LEU A 256 2.88 20.06 5.14
N GLY A 257 1.56 19.82 5.13
CA GLY A 257 0.98 18.54 5.52
C GLY A 257 1.14 17.46 4.46
N PHE A 258 0.61 16.27 4.76
CA PHE A 258 0.29 15.29 3.74
C PHE A 258 -0.73 15.89 2.74
N PRO A 259 -0.93 15.28 1.55
CA PRO A 259 -1.96 15.71 0.62
C PRO A 259 -3.29 16.04 1.31
N GLY A 260 -3.72 17.30 1.20
CA GLY A 260 -4.92 17.79 1.89
C GLY A 260 -6.23 17.57 1.13
N THR A 261 -6.14 17.40 -0.19
CA THR A 261 -7.30 17.24 -1.07
C THR A 261 -7.11 15.99 -1.92
N ALA A 262 -8.13 15.13 -1.91
CA ALA A 262 -8.16 13.96 -2.78
C ALA A 262 -8.10 14.36 -4.26
N PRO A 263 -7.33 13.65 -5.11
CA PRO A 263 -7.44 13.79 -6.55
C PRO A 263 -8.85 13.36 -7.00
N PRO A 264 -9.30 13.78 -8.20
CA PRO A 264 -10.59 13.34 -8.72
C PRO A 264 -10.71 11.81 -8.75
N GLY A 265 -11.78 11.28 -8.17
CA GLY A 265 -12.01 9.83 -8.03
C GLY A 265 -11.43 9.22 -6.75
N GLY A 266 -10.57 9.95 -6.03
CA GLY A 266 -10.05 9.55 -4.72
C GLY A 266 -11.13 9.64 -3.64
N GLY A 267 -11.04 8.74 -2.67
CA GLY A 267 -11.88 8.78 -1.48
C GLY A 267 -11.22 9.53 -0.34
N SER A 268 -11.19 8.91 0.82
CA SER A 268 -10.66 9.48 2.05
C SER A 268 -9.18 9.19 2.23
N ASN A 269 -8.66 8.15 1.58
CA ASN A 269 -7.36 7.57 1.88
C ASN A 269 -6.45 7.52 0.65
N PHE A 270 -5.14 7.46 0.89
CA PHE A 270 -4.14 7.18 -0.13
C PHE A 270 -2.98 6.37 0.46
N ALA A 271 -2.21 5.69 -0.39
CA ALA A 271 -1.03 4.94 0.04
C ALA A 271 0.22 5.82 0.07
N GLY A 272 1.07 5.63 1.08
CA GLY A 272 2.36 6.27 1.26
C GLY A 272 3.50 5.26 1.41
N GLY A 273 4.71 5.72 1.07
CA GLY A 273 5.92 4.89 1.11
C GLY A 273 6.33 4.42 2.51
N GLY A 274 5.95 5.16 3.55
CA GLY A 274 6.17 4.76 4.94
C GLY A 274 7.61 4.95 5.44
N PRO A 275 7.92 4.45 6.64
CA PRO A 275 9.23 4.61 7.27
C PRO A 275 10.26 3.59 6.75
N VAL A 276 10.39 3.46 5.42
CA VAL A 276 11.35 2.56 4.76
C VAL A 276 11.88 3.13 3.45
N ALA A 277 13.15 2.84 3.10
CA ALA A 277 13.78 3.37 1.88
C ALA A 277 13.05 2.95 0.61
N THR A 278 12.56 1.72 0.60
CA THR A 278 11.71 1.24 -0.49
C THR A 278 10.67 0.31 0.09
N SER A 279 9.41 0.61 -0.20
CA SER A 279 8.29 -0.30 0.05
C SER A 279 7.61 -0.65 -1.25
N THR A 280 6.93 -1.80 -1.24
CA THR A 280 6.09 -2.21 -2.36
C THR A 280 4.76 -2.73 -1.86
N MET A 281 3.77 -2.63 -2.71
CA MET A 281 2.46 -3.25 -2.57
C MET A 281 2.13 -3.95 -3.88
N SER A 282 1.62 -5.17 -3.81
CA SER A 282 1.35 -5.98 -5.00
C SER A 282 0.06 -6.80 -4.91
N GLN A 283 -0.56 -7.03 -6.07
CA GLN A 283 -1.74 -7.88 -6.23
C GLN A 283 -1.54 -8.85 -7.40
N ILE A 284 -1.94 -10.10 -7.19
CA ILE A 284 -2.03 -11.11 -8.24
C ILE A 284 -3.43 -11.05 -8.84
N VAL A 285 -3.52 -10.77 -10.13
CA VAL A 285 -4.76 -10.78 -10.92
C VAL A 285 -4.81 -12.08 -11.73
N ASP A 286 -5.86 -12.87 -11.52
CA ASP A 286 -6.13 -14.06 -12.32
C ASP A 286 -6.75 -13.67 -13.68
N LEU A 287 -6.09 -14.06 -14.76
CA LEU A 287 -6.50 -13.81 -16.14
C LEU A 287 -6.86 -15.09 -16.90
N SER A 288 -6.95 -16.23 -16.21
CA SER A 288 -7.26 -17.53 -16.80
C SER A 288 -8.58 -17.54 -17.58
N ALA A 289 -9.60 -16.83 -17.08
CA ALA A 289 -10.88 -16.67 -17.76
C ALA A 289 -10.78 -15.92 -19.10
N ALA A 290 -9.80 -15.02 -19.26
CA ALA A 290 -9.52 -14.29 -20.49
C ALA A 290 -8.51 -15.01 -21.42
N ALA A 291 -7.98 -16.17 -21.03
CA ALA A 291 -6.90 -16.86 -21.76
C ALA A 291 -7.24 -17.10 -23.23
N GLY A 292 -8.51 -17.41 -23.54
CA GLY A 292 -8.97 -17.59 -24.92
C GLY A 292 -8.78 -16.34 -25.79
N LYS A 293 -9.08 -15.15 -25.26
CA LYS A 293 -8.85 -13.87 -25.93
C LYS A 293 -7.36 -13.50 -25.91
N ILE A 294 -6.67 -13.69 -24.80
CA ILE A 294 -5.23 -13.38 -24.69
C ILE A 294 -4.43 -14.15 -25.76
N ASN A 295 -4.79 -15.42 -25.99
CA ASN A 295 -4.10 -16.27 -26.96
C ASN A 295 -4.33 -15.90 -28.44
N THR A 296 -5.21 -14.94 -28.74
CA THR A 296 -5.28 -14.34 -30.10
C THR A 296 -4.11 -13.41 -30.38
N GLY A 297 -3.37 -13.00 -29.34
CA GLY A 297 -2.26 -12.04 -29.43
C GLY A 297 -2.72 -10.60 -29.66
N THR A 298 -4.00 -10.29 -29.39
CA THR A 298 -4.58 -8.96 -29.64
C THR A 298 -5.29 -8.36 -28.43
N THR A 299 -5.23 -9.00 -27.25
CA THR A 299 -5.95 -8.52 -26.06
C THR A 299 -5.21 -7.34 -25.43
N PRO A 300 -5.78 -6.13 -25.38
CA PRO A 300 -5.14 -4.97 -24.76
C PRO A 300 -5.22 -5.04 -23.24
N TYR A 301 -4.34 -4.28 -22.59
CA TYR A 301 -4.46 -3.93 -21.18
C TYR A 301 -4.15 -2.44 -20.98
N THR A 302 -4.63 -1.90 -19.87
CA THR A 302 -4.23 -0.59 -19.34
C THR A 302 -3.98 -0.72 -17.84
N LEU A 303 -2.83 -0.20 -17.39
CA LEU A 303 -2.49 -0.01 -15.99
C LEU A 303 -2.37 1.49 -15.74
N SER A 304 -3.08 2.04 -14.76
CA SER A 304 -3.03 3.46 -14.43
C SER A 304 -3.12 3.71 -12.92
N GLY A 305 -2.82 4.94 -12.51
CA GLY A 305 -3.01 5.42 -11.15
C GLY A 305 -2.65 6.88 -10.98
N MET A 306 -3.07 7.45 -9.85
CA MET A 306 -2.62 8.76 -9.39
C MET A 306 -1.35 8.57 -8.57
N LEU A 307 -0.21 9.01 -9.10
CA LEU A 307 1.09 8.88 -8.43
C LEU A 307 1.55 10.25 -7.95
N GLY A 308 2.14 10.31 -6.76
CA GLY A 308 2.39 11.59 -6.11
C GLY A 308 3.64 11.62 -5.25
N GLY A 309 3.81 12.76 -4.59
CA GLY A 309 4.82 12.93 -3.56
C GLY A 309 4.69 14.24 -2.80
N TYR A 310 5.67 14.51 -1.94
CA TYR A 310 5.71 15.69 -1.07
C TYR A 310 6.63 16.78 -1.64
N LEU A 311 6.15 18.03 -1.71
CA LEU A 311 6.91 19.22 -2.10
C LEU A 311 8.03 18.98 -3.14
N GLY A 312 9.27 19.39 -2.84
CA GLY A 312 10.46 19.16 -3.64
C GLY A 312 11.16 17.82 -3.38
N ASP A 313 10.59 16.95 -2.55
CA ASP A 313 11.17 15.64 -2.23
C ASP A 313 11.30 14.78 -3.51
N PRO A 314 12.48 14.15 -3.75
CA PRO A 314 12.75 13.38 -4.95
C PRO A 314 12.14 11.96 -4.93
N SER A 315 11.59 11.50 -3.81
CA SER A 315 10.93 10.19 -3.70
C SER A 315 9.83 10.06 -4.75
N ALA A 316 9.69 8.86 -5.30
CA ALA A 316 8.80 8.65 -6.43
C ALA A 316 8.14 7.29 -6.41
N THR A 317 6.89 7.26 -6.90
CA THR A 317 6.14 6.02 -7.10
C THR A 317 6.21 5.59 -8.57
N SER A 318 6.26 4.28 -8.81
CA SER A 318 6.04 3.69 -10.13
C SER A 318 5.08 2.50 -10.06
N LEU A 319 4.36 2.25 -11.17
CA LEU A 319 3.49 1.08 -11.31
C LEU A 319 4.05 0.13 -12.36
N LYS A 320 4.00 -1.17 -12.07
CA LYS A 320 4.42 -2.23 -12.98
C LYS A 320 3.37 -3.33 -13.01
N VAL A 321 3.07 -3.83 -14.20
CA VAL A 321 2.39 -5.12 -14.41
C VAL A 321 3.39 -6.13 -14.97
N THR A 322 3.43 -7.32 -14.38
CA THR A 322 4.22 -8.47 -14.84
C THR A 322 3.28 -9.59 -15.27
N PHE A 323 3.33 -9.99 -16.54
CA PHE A 323 2.50 -11.05 -17.07
C PHE A 323 3.21 -12.39 -16.94
N LEU A 324 2.52 -13.38 -16.38
CA LEU A 324 3.06 -14.71 -16.13
C LEU A 324 2.19 -15.79 -16.75
N ASN A 325 2.83 -16.87 -17.17
CA ASN A 325 2.14 -18.11 -17.54
C ASN A 325 1.76 -18.92 -16.29
N ASN A 326 1.15 -20.09 -16.51
CA ASN A 326 0.69 -20.96 -15.41
C ASN A 326 1.83 -21.53 -14.56
N SER A 327 3.06 -21.63 -15.09
CA SER A 327 4.24 -22.09 -14.34
C SER A 327 4.94 -20.95 -13.58
N GLY A 328 4.43 -19.72 -13.63
CA GLY A 328 5.06 -18.54 -13.02
C GLY A 328 6.22 -17.97 -13.83
N ALA A 329 6.41 -18.37 -15.10
CA ALA A 329 7.41 -17.77 -15.96
C ALA A 329 6.92 -16.41 -16.48
N VAL A 330 7.78 -15.39 -16.40
CA VAL A 330 7.48 -14.04 -16.90
C VAL A 330 7.47 -14.04 -18.43
N LEU A 331 6.38 -13.56 -19.02
CA LEU A 331 6.19 -13.45 -20.46
C LEU A 331 6.33 -12.01 -20.97
N GLY A 332 6.16 -11.02 -20.09
CA GLY A 332 6.29 -9.61 -20.44
C GLY A 332 5.95 -8.70 -19.27
N THR A 333 6.23 -7.41 -19.43
CA THR A 333 5.98 -6.39 -18.41
C THR A 333 5.52 -5.08 -19.05
N GLY A 334 4.71 -4.31 -18.33
CA GLY A 334 4.45 -2.91 -18.62
C GLY A 334 4.73 -2.06 -17.38
N THR A 335 5.38 -0.91 -17.55
CA THR A 335 5.73 -0.03 -16.43
C THR A 335 5.37 1.40 -16.78
N THR A 336 4.76 2.13 -15.85
CA THR A 336 4.52 3.56 -16.00
C THR A 336 5.82 4.34 -15.82
N THR A 337 5.88 5.58 -16.34
CA THR A 337 6.87 6.52 -15.80
C THR A 337 6.52 6.88 -14.36
N SER A 338 7.52 7.27 -13.58
CA SER A 338 7.29 7.80 -12.24
C SER A 338 6.75 9.24 -12.28
N VAL A 339 6.35 9.75 -11.11
CA VAL A 339 6.02 11.18 -10.91
C VAL A 339 7.13 11.80 -10.08
N THR A 340 7.85 12.74 -10.69
CA THR A 340 8.94 13.49 -10.05
C THR A 340 8.42 14.76 -9.39
N SER A 341 9.25 15.42 -8.56
CA SER A 341 8.94 16.75 -8.03
C SER A 341 8.76 17.80 -9.13
N LEU A 342 9.45 17.67 -10.28
CA LEU A 342 9.28 18.55 -11.44
C LEU A 342 7.92 18.37 -12.12
N ASP A 343 7.45 17.13 -12.27
CA ASP A 343 6.10 16.84 -12.78
C ASP A 343 5.02 17.47 -11.90
N ARG A 344 5.31 17.60 -10.60
CA ARG A 344 4.44 18.25 -9.60
C ARG A 344 4.72 19.74 -9.43
N LEU A 345 5.65 20.36 -10.16
CA LEU A 345 6.06 21.76 -9.95
C LEU A 345 6.45 22.08 -8.50
N GLY A 346 6.99 21.11 -7.77
CA GLY A 346 7.40 21.24 -6.37
C GLY A 346 6.25 21.33 -5.35
N ILE A 347 5.01 21.03 -5.72
CA ILE A 347 3.87 21.03 -4.79
C ILE A 347 3.47 19.60 -4.38
N THR A 348 3.05 19.42 -3.13
CA THR A 348 2.51 18.16 -2.63
C THR A 348 1.23 17.80 -3.39
N GLY A 349 1.12 16.56 -3.87
CA GLY A 349 -0.05 16.10 -4.60
C GLY A 349 0.26 15.00 -5.61
N PHE A 350 -0.70 14.78 -6.52
CA PHE A 350 -0.71 13.65 -7.44
C PHE A 350 -0.75 14.08 -8.91
N GLN A 351 -0.25 13.21 -9.78
CA GLN A 351 -0.34 13.29 -11.23
C GLN A 351 -0.73 11.93 -11.80
N GLY A 352 -1.59 11.93 -12.82
CA GLY A 352 -1.99 10.70 -13.50
C GLY A 352 -0.83 10.08 -14.26
N ARG A 353 -0.71 8.75 -14.16
CA ARG A 353 0.20 7.94 -14.97
C ARG A 353 -0.53 6.70 -15.46
N ASP A 354 -0.25 6.32 -16.70
CA ASP A 354 -0.77 5.10 -17.28
C ASP A 354 0.26 4.44 -18.22
N VAL A 355 0.05 3.16 -18.46
CA VAL A 355 0.73 2.38 -19.49
C VAL A 355 -0.27 1.41 -20.09
N SER A 356 -0.34 1.39 -21.42
CA SER A 356 -1.20 0.48 -22.17
C SER A 356 -0.39 -0.36 -23.14
N GLY A 357 -0.85 -1.58 -23.42
CA GLY A 357 -0.15 -2.51 -24.30
C GLY A 357 -1.02 -3.70 -24.68
N THR A 358 -0.40 -4.72 -25.27
CA THR A 358 -1.06 -6.02 -25.56
C THR A 358 -0.52 -7.07 -24.59
N ILE A 359 -1.41 -7.89 -24.04
CA ILE A 359 -1.04 -8.98 -23.12
C ILE A 359 -0.32 -10.08 -23.91
N PRO A 360 0.87 -10.55 -23.46
CA PRO A 360 1.58 -11.65 -24.12
C PRO A 360 0.73 -12.93 -24.19
N VAL A 361 0.80 -13.63 -25.34
CA VAL A 361 0.16 -14.95 -25.53
C VAL A 361 0.68 -15.94 -24.48
N GLY A 362 -0.23 -16.75 -23.93
CA GLY A 362 0.08 -17.72 -22.86
C GLY A 362 0.01 -17.15 -21.44
N THR A 363 -0.31 -15.87 -21.28
CA THR A 363 -0.53 -15.26 -19.95
C THR A 363 -1.77 -15.84 -19.28
N THR A 364 -1.63 -16.23 -18.02
CA THR A 364 -2.73 -16.66 -17.15
C THR A 364 -2.84 -15.82 -15.89
N LYS A 365 -1.79 -15.08 -15.52
CA LYS A 365 -1.75 -14.23 -14.33
C LYS A 365 -1.05 -12.92 -14.64
N ALA A 366 -1.45 -11.85 -13.97
CA ALA A 366 -0.73 -10.59 -13.95
C ALA A 366 -0.39 -10.21 -12.50
N VAL A 367 0.83 -9.79 -12.22
CA VAL A 367 1.22 -9.23 -10.93
C VAL A 367 1.32 -7.72 -11.11
N VAL A 368 0.43 -6.98 -10.46
CA VAL A 368 0.47 -5.51 -10.44
C VAL A 368 1.20 -5.09 -9.17
N THR A 369 2.22 -4.27 -9.31
CA THR A 369 3.07 -3.80 -8.22
C THR A 369 3.17 -2.28 -8.26
N ALA A 370 2.90 -1.63 -7.14
CA ALA A 370 3.34 -0.25 -6.91
C ALA A 370 4.64 -0.28 -6.09
N THR A 371 5.63 0.50 -6.50
CA THR A 371 6.92 0.65 -5.81
C THR A 371 7.08 2.10 -5.39
N PHE A 372 7.30 2.30 -4.10
CA PHE A 372 7.58 3.58 -3.46
C PHE A 372 9.07 3.64 -3.16
N ALA A 373 9.82 4.49 -3.86
CA ALA A 373 11.26 4.58 -3.68
C ALA A 373 11.65 5.95 -3.11
N ASP A 374 12.34 5.93 -1.97
CA ASP A 374 13.07 7.07 -1.45
C ASP A 374 14.29 7.34 -2.33
N HIS A 375 14.40 8.58 -2.82
CA HIS A 375 15.51 9.06 -3.63
C HIS A 375 16.24 10.23 -2.98
N ASN A 376 16.02 10.45 -1.68
CA ASN A 376 16.75 11.46 -0.94
C ASN A 376 18.26 11.14 -0.90
N PRO A 377 19.12 12.15 -1.09
CA PRO A 377 20.58 11.94 -1.13
C PRO A 377 21.16 11.61 0.26
N VAL A 378 20.40 11.85 1.33
CA VAL A 378 20.75 11.54 2.70
C VAL A 378 19.82 10.41 3.16
N LEU A 379 20.40 9.34 3.73
CA LEU A 379 19.64 8.23 4.31
C LEU A 379 18.88 8.71 5.56
N GLY A 380 17.84 7.98 5.94
CA GLY A 380 17.05 8.29 7.15
C GLY A 380 15.89 9.26 6.92
N ASN A 381 15.44 9.44 5.67
CA ASN A 381 14.24 10.21 5.38
C ASN A 381 13.00 9.31 5.29
N TYR A 382 11.85 9.86 5.68
CA TYR A 382 10.56 9.24 5.40
C TYR A 382 10.33 9.18 3.88
N ASN A 383 9.84 8.05 3.40
CA ASN A 383 9.58 7.85 1.97
C ASN A 383 8.29 8.56 1.55
N ASN A 384 8.47 9.75 0.99
CA ASN A 384 7.39 10.65 0.58
C ASN A 384 6.80 10.32 -0.81
N ALA A 385 6.90 9.07 -1.26
CA ALA A 385 6.23 8.62 -2.48
C ALA A 385 4.77 8.24 -2.17
N PHE A 386 3.82 8.69 -3.01
CA PHE A 386 2.39 8.48 -2.79
C PHE A 386 1.70 7.79 -3.98
N ALA A 387 0.59 7.08 -3.71
CA ALA A 387 -0.26 6.46 -4.73
C ALA A 387 -1.74 6.51 -4.33
N ASP A 388 -2.62 6.70 -5.30
CA ASP A 388 -4.08 6.58 -5.16
C ASP A 388 -4.73 6.13 -6.47
N ASN A 389 -5.98 5.65 -6.43
CA ASN A 389 -6.83 5.32 -7.57
C ASN A 389 -6.17 4.40 -8.60
N LEU A 390 -5.55 3.31 -8.14
CA LEU A 390 -4.90 2.37 -9.02
C LEU A 390 -5.93 1.63 -9.91
N SER A 391 -5.59 1.36 -11.16
CA SER A 391 -6.50 0.65 -12.06
C SER A 391 -5.75 -0.30 -12.98
N PHE A 392 -6.24 -1.52 -13.10
CA PHE A 392 -5.78 -2.47 -14.09
C PHE A 392 -6.97 -3.08 -14.83
N THR A 393 -7.05 -2.84 -16.14
CA THR A 393 -8.13 -3.33 -16.99
C THR A 393 -7.57 -4.08 -18.20
N VAL A 394 -8.36 -5.03 -18.71
CA VAL A 394 -8.02 -5.92 -19.82
C VAL A 394 -9.13 -5.87 -20.87
N GLY A 395 -8.82 -6.06 -22.16
CA GLY A 395 -9.81 -6.10 -23.25
C GLY A 395 -10.74 -7.32 -23.24
N ASP A 396 -11.29 -7.65 -22.08
CA ASP A 396 -12.33 -8.66 -21.89
C ASP A 396 -13.39 -8.16 -20.89
N PRO A 397 -14.55 -7.67 -21.36
CA PRO A 397 -15.60 -7.13 -20.49
C PRO A 397 -16.30 -8.20 -19.64
N ASN A 398 -16.05 -9.49 -19.92
CA ASN A 398 -16.66 -10.59 -19.18
C ASN A 398 -15.89 -10.95 -17.91
N LEU A 399 -14.71 -10.37 -17.68
CA LEU A 399 -13.99 -10.55 -16.43
C LEU A 399 -14.77 -9.90 -15.28
N ALA A 400 -14.89 -10.61 -14.17
CA ALA A 400 -15.57 -10.12 -13.00
C ALA A 400 -14.68 -9.15 -12.20
N LYS A 401 -15.31 -8.15 -11.56
CA LYS A 401 -14.65 -7.33 -10.55
C LYS A 401 -14.21 -8.23 -9.39
N PRO A 402 -12.97 -8.12 -8.90
CA PRO A 402 -12.52 -8.92 -7.76
C PRO A 402 -13.17 -8.44 -6.47
N THR A 403 -13.33 -9.34 -5.50
CA THR A 403 -13.90 -9.06 -4.18
C THR A 403 -12.80 -9.15 -3.13
N LEU A 404 -12.79 -8.21 -2.18
CA LEU A 404 -11.89 -8.28 -1.03
C LEU A 404 -12.27 -9.45 -0.13
N THR A 405 -11.27 -10.23 0.28
CA THR A 405 -11.44 -11.36 1.18
C THR A 405 -10.52 -11.20 2.37
N VAL A 406 -11.01 -11.55 3.56
CA VAL A 406 -10.19 -11.71 4.75
C VAL A 406 -9.18 -12.85 4.52
N PRO A 407 -7.90 -12.67 4.90
CA PRO A 407 -6.92 -13.75 4.87
C PRO A 407 -7.43 -15.01 5.58
N THR A 408 -7.19 -16.17 5.00
CA THR A 408 -7.56 -17.43 5.66
C THR A 408 -6.59 -17.71 6.79
N SER A 409 -7.12 -17.98 7.99
CA SER A 409 -6.34 -18.43 9.14
C SER A 409 -6.34 -19.95 9.23
N ASN A 410 -5.16 -20.54 9.46
CA ASN A 410 -5.02 -21.94 9.92
C ASN A 410 -4.51 -22.01 11.37
N VAL A 411 -4.50 -20.87 12.08
CA VAL A 411 -4.07 -20.79 13.48
C VAL A 411 -5.00 -21.65 14.34
N GLY A 412 -4.40 -22.66 14.99
CA GLY A 412 -5.09 -23.53 15.93
C GLY A 412 -5.17 -22.92 17.32
N HIS A 413 -6.15 -23.38 18.10
CA HIS A 413 -6.34 -22.94 19.48
C HIS A 413 -5.11 -23.28 20.36
N LEU A 414 -4.76 -22.34 21.22
CA LEU A 414 -3.78 -22.47 22.30
C LEU A 414 -4.46 -22.23 23.65
N ASP A 415 -4.02 -22.98 24.65
CA ASP A 415 -4.46 -22.79 26.03
C ASP A 415 -3.79 -21.57 26.66
N HIS A 416 -2.49 -21.38 26.37
CA HIS A 416 -1.68 -20.25 26.85
C HIS A 416 -0.74 -19.68 25.78
N VAL A 417 -0.62 -18.35 25.73
CA VAL A 417 0.39 -17.61 24.95
C VAL A 417 1.24 -16.77 25.90
N PHE A 418 2.55 -17.01 25.89
CA PHE A 418 3.54 -16.25 26.64
C PHE A 418 4.32 -15.33 25.69
N LEU A 419 4.02 -14.04 25.69
CA LEU A 419 4.70 -13.04 24.88
C LEU A 419 5.83 -12.39 25.69
N ILE A 420 7.06 -12.69 25.35
CA ILE A 420 8.26 -12.00 25.85
C ILE A 420 8.57 -10.88 24.84
N TYR A 421 8.38 -9.64 25.25
CA TYR A 421 8.53 -8.46 24.40
C TYR A 421 9.76 -7.66 24.85
N MET A 422 10.74 -7.52 23.96
CA MET A 422 12.04 -6.90 24.23
C MET A 422 12.14 -5.53 23.55
N GLU A 423 13.11 -4.72 23.98
CA GLU A 423 13.33 -3.35 23.50
C GLU A 423 14.61 -3.21 22.64
N ASN A 424 14.61 -2.10 21.91
CA ASN A 424 15.02 -1.90 20.53
C ASN A 424 16.21 -2.71 20.00
N HIS A 425 15.99 -3.69 19.11
CA HIS A 425 17.05 -4.35 18.32
C HIS A 425 16.53 -4.95 17.01
N GLY A 426 17.21 -4.65 15.90
CA GLY A 426 16.90 -5.25 14.60
C GLY A 426 17.50 -6.65 14.42
N VAL A 427 17.05 -7.37 13.39
CA VAL A 427 17.61 -8.68 13.03
C VAL A 427 19.13 -8.61 12.82
N GLY A 428 19.62 -7.52 12.22
CA GLY A 428 21.04 -7.30 11.98
C GLY A 428 21.89 -7.15 13.25
N ASP A 429 21.26 -6.78 14.38
CA ASP A 429 21.95 -6.60 15.66
C ASP A 429 21.96 -7.88 16.50
N ILE A 430 20.95 -8.75 16.34
CA ILE A 430 20.78 -9.99 17.10
C ILE A 430 21.35 -11.21 16.38
N LEU A 431 21.06 -11.38 15.09
CA LEU A 431 21.41 -12.60 14.36
C LEU A 431 22.94 -12.71 14.20
N GLY A 432 23.52 -13.78 14.75
CA GLY A 432 24.97 -14.00 14.77
C GLY A 432 25.72 -13.20 15.83
N SER A 433 25.03 -12.41 16.66
CA SER A 433 25.68 -11.65 17.73
C SER A 433 26.32 -12.57 18.78
N PRO A 434 27.59 -12.34 19.16
CA PRO A 434 28.22 -13.06 20.27
C PRO A 434 27.63 -12.68 21.64
N ASN A 435 26.88 -11.59 21.73
CA ASN A 435 26.22 -11.14 22.95
C ASN A 435 24.79 -11.69 23.09
N ALA A 436 24.23 -12.31 22.05
CA ALA A 436 22.91 -12.96 22.09
C ALA A 436 22.99 -14.50 21.87
N PRO A 437 23.88 -15.25 22.57
CA PRO A 437 24.08 -16.66 22.28
C PRO A 437 22.83 -17.52 22.52
N TYR A 438 22.00 -17.20 23.52
CA TYR A 438 20.80 -17.97 23.81
C TYR A 438 19.70 -17.72 22.78
N ILE A 439 19.41 -16.46 22.44
CA ILE A 439 18.43 -16.10 21.41
C ILE A 439 18.83 -16.70 20.05
N ASN A 440 20.12 -16.65 19.69
CA ASN A 440 20.61 -17.32 18.47
C ASN A 440 20.45 -18.85 18.54
N ALA A 441 20.59 -19.47 19.71
CA ALA A 441 20.29 -20.90 19.86
C ALA A 441 18.80 -21.20 19.64
N LEU A 442 17.89 -20.32 20.09
CA LEU A 442 16.45 -20.44 19.84
C LEU A 442 16.11 -20.29 18.35
N ILE A 443 16.65 -19.28 17.67
CA ILE A 443 16.50 -19.08 16.21
C ILE A 443 16.90 -20.34 15.44
N ASN A 444 17.99 -20.99 15.83
CA ASN A 444 18.48 -22.20 15.18
C ASN A 444 17.74 -23.49 15.58
N SER A 445 16.80 -23.42 16.53
CA SER A 445 16.11 -24.60 17.09
C SER A 445 14.61 -24.63 16.83
N TYR A 446 13.98 -23.47 16.66
CA TYR A 446 12.53 -23.31 16.58
C TYR A 446 12.09 -22.53 15.33
N GLY A 447 10.79 -22.22 15.23
CA GLY A 447 10.27 -21.38 14.17
C GLY A 447 10.77 -19.95 14.30
N TYR A 448 11.33 -19.41 13.23
CA TYR A 448 11.81 -18.03 13.14
C TYR A 448 11.17 -17.32 11.94
N ALA A 449 10.48 -16.21 12.17
CA ALA A 449 10.00 -15.35 11.09
C ALA A 449 11.11 -14.37 10.71
N ASN A 450 11.75 -14.58 9.56
CA ASN A 450 12.81 -13.70 9.07
C ASN A 450 12.29 -12.42 8.40
N ASN A 451 10.98 -12.34 8.20
CA ASN A 451 10.28 -11.30 7.47
C ASN A 451 9.21 -10.63 8.34
N TYR A 452 9.50 -10.48 9.64
CA TYR A 452 8.69 -9.76 10.61
C TYR A 452 9.18 -8.32 10.74
N TYR A 453 8.27 -7.34 10.68
CA TYR A 453 8.59 -5.92 10.74
C TYR A 453 7.79 -5.21 11.80
N ALA A 454 8.47 -4.37 12.58
CA ALA A 454 7.80 -3.39 13.40
C ALA A 454 7.31 -2.21 12.55
N LEU A 455 6.19 -1.61 12.96
CA LEU A 455 5.44 -0.72 12.07
C LEU A 455 5.77 0.77 12.24
N GLY A 456 6.53 1.17 13.25
CA GLY A 456 6.97 2.55 13.38
C GLY A 456 7.91 2.76 14.54
N HIS A 457 8.19 4.03 14.79
CA HIS A 457 8.92 4.55 15.95
C HIS A 457 8.16 5.73 16.56
N PRO A 458 8.19 5.94 17.90
CA PRO A 458 8.93 5.18 18.92
C PRO A 458 8.20 3.88 19.38
N SER A 459 8.77 3.23 20.39
CA SER A 459 8.34 1.98 21.06
C SER A 459 6.84 1.87 21.29
N ASP A 460 6.25 2.64 22.21
CA ASP A 460 4.88 2.46 22.74
C ASP A 460 3.78 2.27 21.67
N PRO A 461 3.72 3.07 20.59
CA PRO A 461 2.81 2.84 19.48
C PRO A 461 2.81 1.40 18.94
N ASN A 462 3.96 0.71 18.92
CA ASN A 462 4.05 -0.69 18.48
C ASN A 462 3.28 -1.65 19.41
N TYR A 463 3.21 -1.34 20.71
CA TYR A 463 2.53 -2.13 21.72
C TYR A 463 1.01 -1.97 21.55
N PHE A 464 0.55 -0.75 21.24
CA PHE A 464 -0.86 -0.46 21.03
C PHE A 464 -1.42 -1.18 19.80
N ARG A 465 -0.59 -1.43 18.78
CA ARG A 465 -0.99 -2.21 17.60
C ARG A 465 -1.38 -3.64 17.96
N ILE A 466 -0.71 -4.25 18.93
CA ILE A 466 -1.02 -5.61 19.41
C ILE A 466 -2.25 -5.62 20.32
N LEU A 467 -2.42 -4.58 21.14
CA LEU A 467 -3.49 -4.53 22.16
C LEU A 467 -4.76 -3.82 21.70
N GLY A 468 -4.72 -3.07 20.62
CA GLY A 468 -5.79 -2.17 20.20
C GLY A 468 -6.14 -2.22 18.70
N GLY A 469 -5.35 -2.94 17.89
CA GLY A 469 -5.56 -3.00 16.43
C GLY A 469 -5.27 -1.68 15.72
N THR A 470 -4.66 -0.72 16.40
CA THR A 470 -4.31 0.60 15.87
C THR A 470 -3.25 1.26 16.77
N ASP A 471 -2.59 2.30 16.28
CA ASP A 471 -1.74 3.17 17.11
C ASP A 471 -2.51 4.34 17.74
N TYR A 472 -3.83 4.44 17.48
CA TYR A 472 -4.69 5.54 17.93
C TYR A 472 -4.23 6.93 17.46
N GLY A 473 -3.36 6.99 16.43
CA GLY A 473 -2.70 8.22 16.00
C GLY A 473 -1.65 8.74 16.98
N ILE A 474 -1.22 7.93 17.95
CA ILE A 474 -0.16 8.25 18.90
C ILE A 474 1.18 7.92 18.23
N ASP A 475 2.07 8.91 18.15
CA ASP A 475 3.40 8.83 17.53
C ASP A 475 4.54 9.22 18.49
N VAL A 476 4.27 9.11 19.79
CA VAL A 476 5.18 9.37 20.92
C VAL A 476 4.99 8.27 21.97
N ASN A 477 5.90 8.18 22.96
CA ASN A 477 5.68 7.39 24.18
C ASN A 477 4.83 8.22 25.16
N PRO A 478 3.52 7.94 25.32
CA PRO A 478 2.66 8.78 26.13
C PRO A 478 2.73 8.43 27.61
N PRO A 479 2.30 9.33 28.52
CA PRO A 479 2.04 8.94 29.89
C PRO A 479 0.92 7.89 29.97
N PRO A 480 0.77 7.16 31.09
CA PRO A 480 -0.36 6.24 31.30
C PRO A 480 -1.73 6.95 31.21
N ASN A 481 -2.79 6.17 31.01
CA ASN A 481 -4.19 6.64 30.95
C ASN A 481 -4.51 7.64 29.81
N VAL A 482 -4.15 7.29 28.58
CA VAL A 482 -4.32 8.15 27.39
C VAL A 482 -5.24 7.57 26.33
N ILE A 483 -5.42 6.25 26.30
CA ILE A 483 -6.30 5.56 25.34
C ILE A 483 -7.64 5.27 26.00
N TYR A 484 -8.72 5.79 25.41
CA TYR A 484 -10.06 5.70 25.98
C TYR A 484 -10.95 4.73 25.20
N GLY A 485 -11.95 4.16 25.89
CA GLY A 485 -12.90 3.22 25.31
C GLY A 485 -12.55 1.76 25.60
N ASN A 486 -13.38 0.86 25.08
CA ASN A 486 -13.31 -0.59 25.31
C ASN A 486 -13.04 -1.40 24.03
N ASN A 487 -12.65 -0.74 22.93
CA ASN A 487 -12.18 -1.43 21.72
C ASN A 487 -10.69 -1.75 21.87
N ASN A 488 -10.39 -2.73 22.72
CA ASN A 488 -9.06 -3.23 23.02
C ASN A 488 -9.11 -4.72 23.39
N LEU A 489 -7.99 -5.40 23.27
CA LEU A 489 -7.87 -6.84 23.46
C LEU A 489 -8.19 -7.26 24.90
N MET A 490 -7.82 -6.45 25.89
CA MET A 490 -8.13 -6.71 27.31
C MET A 490 -9.64 -6.78 27.54
N ALA A 491 -10.40 -5.85 26.98
CA ALA A 491 -11.86 -5.86 27.08
C ALA A 491 -12.50 -7.07 26.37
N LYS A 492 -11.95 -7.49 25.22
CA LYS A 492 -12.40 -8.71 24.52
C LYS A 492 -12.08 -9.97 25.31
N MET A 493 -10.89 -10.04 25.91
CA MET A 493 -10.45 -11.14 26.75
C MET A 493 -11.34 -11.29 27.99
N ASP A 494 -11.57 -10.19 28.72
CA ASP A 494 -12.46 -10.17 29.89
C ASP A 494 -13.89 -10.59 29.53
N ALA A 495 -14.43 -10.07 28.43
CA ALA A 495 -15.79 -10.40 27.97
C ALA A 495 -15.92 -11.88 27.54
N SER A 496 -14.83 -12.50 27.08
CA SER A 496 -14.79 -13.88 26.59
C SER A 496 -14.31 -14.88 27.65
N GLY A 497 -13.96 -14.41 28.85
CA GLY A 497 -13.39 -15.26 29.90
C GLY A 497 -11.97 -15.76 29.62
N VAL A 498 -11.23 -15.07 28.74
CA VAL A 498 -9.80 -15.32 28.52
C VAL A 498 -9.03 -14.57 29.59
N THR A 499 -8.39 -15.29 30.52
CA THR A 499 -7.59 -14.67 31.58
C THR A 499 -6.29 -14.11 31.02
N TRP A 500 -5.85 -12.96 31.53
CA TRP A 500 -4.60 -12.35 31.07
C TRP A 500 -3.84 -11.68 32.22
N ALA A 501 -2.52 -11.60 32.09
CA ALA A 501 -1.66 -10.89 33.03
C ALA A 501 -0.42 -10.29 32.35
N GLY A 502 0.05 -9.16 32.86
CA GLY A 502 1.34 -8.56 32.53
C GLY A 502 2.31 -8.71 33.68
N TYR A 503 3.52 -9.19 33.40
CA TYR A 503 4.60 -9.42 34.35
C TYR A 503 5.78 -8.52 34.02
N ALA A 504 6.11 -7.56 34.90
CA ALA A 504 7.25 -6.68 34.71
C ALA A 504 8.34 -6.89 35.76
N GLN A 505 9.58 -6.95 35.28
CA GLN A 505 10.75 -6.99 36.14
C GLN A 505 10.83 -5.72 36.98
N SER A 506 11.21 -5.85 38.26
CA SER A 506 11.34 -4.74 39.21
C SER A 506 10.05 -4.00 39.61
N MET A 507 8.87 -4.43 39.15
CA MET A 507 7.61 -3.87 39.65
C MET A 507 7.55 -4.05 41.19
N PRO A 508 7.39 -2.97 41.98
CA PRO A 508 7.48 -3.05 43.44
C PRO A 508 6.37 -3.88 44.10
N ALA A 509 5.16 -3.81 43.56
CA ALA A 509 3.98 -4.50 44.06
C ALA A 509 2.94 -4.66 42.95
N PRO A 510 2.04 -5.66 43.03
CA PRO A 510 0.93 -5.78 42.10
C PRO A 510 0.13 -4.48 41.92
N GLY A 511 -0.23 -4.15 40.68
CA GLY A 511 -1.00 -2.97 40.34
C GLY A 511 -0.23 -1.64 40.38
N THR A 512 1.11 -1.67 40.42
CA THR A 512 1.91 -0.43 40.41
C THR A 512 1.82 0.25 39.04
N ILE A 513 1.28 1.47 39.02
CA ILE A 513 1.06 2.31 37.81
C ILE A 513 1.84 3.64 37.87
N VAL A 514 2.93 3.64 38.64
CA VAL A 514 3.88 4.77 38.76
C VAL A 514 5.29 4.20 38.71
N ASP A 515 6.18 4.87 37.99
CA ASP A 515 7.58 4.46 37.87
C ASP A 515 8.26 4.37 39.25
N SER A 516 9.13 3.39 39.44
CA SER A 516 9.82 3.18 40.70
C SER A 516 11.11 2.37 40.53
N GLY A 517 12.25 2.96 40.89
CA GLY A 517 13.54 2.30 40.69
C GLY A 517 13.78 2.04 39.20
N ASP A 518 14.02 0.77 38.85
CA ASP A 518 14.22 0.34 37.46
C ASP A 518 12.89 -0.05 36.75
N TYR A 519 11.76 -0.03 37.46
CA TYR A 519 10.45 -0.27 36.86
C TYR A 519 9.90 1.02 36.23
N ALA A 520 9.55 0.92 34.96
CA ALA A 520 8.83 1.93 34.21
C ALA A 520 7.45 1.37 33.83
N VAL A 521 6.42 2.22 33.89
CA VAL A 521 5.02 1.78 33.69
C VAL A 521 4.75 1.35 32.25
N ASP A 522 5.49 1.92 31.29
CA ASP A 522 5.37 1.65 29.86
C ASP A 522 5.72 0.21 29.48
N GLN A 523 6.62 -0.44 30.23
CA GLN A 523 6.95 -1.87 30.12
C GLN A 523 5.70 -2.77 30.08
N LEU A 524 4.61 -2.36 30.75
CA LEU A 524 3.30 -2.98 30.64
C LEU A 524 2.30 -2.02 29.97
N PRO A 525 2.14 -2.07 28.64
CA PRO A 525 1.37 -1.10 27.85
C PRO A 525 -0.12 -1.06 28.22
N PHE A 526 -0.61 -2.05 28.97
CA PHE A 526 -1.97 -2.11 29.50
C PHE A 526 -2.35 -0.84 30.28
N ALA A 527 -1.42 -0.22 31.00
CA ALA A 527 -1.68 0.97 31.80
C ALA A 527 -1.98 2.24 30.96
N MET A 528 -1.68 2.24 29.66
CA MET A 528 -2.03 3.33 28.76
C MET A 528 -3.53 3.33 28.43
N PHE A 529 -4.19 2.18 28.56
CA PHE A 529 -5.62 2.03 28.32
C PHE A 529 -6.41 2.38 29.58
N ASN A 530 -7.29 3.37 29.47
CA ASN A 530 -8.22 3.77 30.53
C ASN A 530 -9.05 2.61 31.06
N TYR A 531 -9.41 1.66 30.17
CA TYR A 531 -10.12 0.42 30.53
C TYR A 531 -9.43 -0.37 31.64
N VAL A 532 -8.09 -0.38 31.67
CA VAL A 532 -7.29 -1.03 32.70
C VAL A 532 -6.97 -0.02 33.82
N TYR A 533 -6.42 1.13 33.46
CA TYR A 533 -5.90 2.13 34.42
C TYR A 533 -6.97 2.61 35.41
N ALA A 534 -8.17 2.91 34.92
CA ALA A 534 -9.28 3.46 35.70
C ALA A 534 -10.37 2.41 35.98
N ASN A 535 -10.06 1.12 35.90
CA ASN A 535 -11.03 0.05 36.12
C ASN A 535 -11.57 0.10 37.56
N GLN A 536 -12.89 0.15 37.70
CA GLN A 536 -13.56 0.28 39.00
C GLN A 536 -13.73 -1.05 39.72
N THR A 537 -13.43 -2.18 39.08
CA THR A 537 -13.51 -3.51 39.70
C THR A 537 -12.47 -3.62 40.80
N PRO A 538 -12.87 -3.90 42.06
CA PRO A 538 -11.92 -4.01 43.16
C PRO A 538 -10.85 -5.08 42.89
N GLY A 539 -9.58 -4.68 42.95
CA GLY A 539 -8.44 -5.58 42.76
C GLY A 539 -8.02 -5.80 41.31
N TYR A 540 -8.68 -5.18 40.33
CA TYR A 540 -8.39 -5.40 38.90
C TYR A 540 -6.91 -5.18 38.55
N LEU A 541 -6.34 -4.02 38.89
CA LEU A 541 -4.92 -3.75 38.65
C LEU A 541 -4.00 -4.78 39.34
N THR A 542 -4.34 -5.17 40.57
CA THR A 542 -3.52 -6.11 41.36
C THR A 542 -3.61 -7.56 40.90
N THR A 543 -4.61 -7.91 40.07
CA THR A 543 -4.72 -9.25 39.47
C THR A 543 -4.12 -9.32 38.08
N HIS A 544 -4.03 -8.19 37.37
CA HIS A 544 -3.55 -8.16 35.97
C HIS A 544 -2.14 -7.61 35.81
N LEU A 545 -1.69 -6.66 36.65
CA LEU A 545 -0.34 -6.09 36.57
C LEU A 545 0.48 -6.62 37.73
N LEU A 546 1.45 -7.48 37.45
CA LEU A 546 2.14 -8.29 38.44
C LEU A 546 3.66 -8.08 38.38
N PRO A 547 4.37 -8.16 39.52
CA PRO A 547 5.81 -8.33 39.53
C PRO A 547 6.22 -9.62 38.82
N LEU A 548 7.32 -9.58 38.07
CA LEU A 548 7.85 -10.76 37.38
C LEU A 548 8.12 -11.94 38.32
N THR A 549 8.39 -11.68 39.60
CA THR A 549 8.56 -12.73 40.62
C THR A 549 7.32 -13.60 40.83
N ASN A 550 6.14 -13.16 40.38
CA ASN A 550 4.90 -13.93 40.44
C ASN A 550 4.81 -15.00 39.34
N LEU A 551 5.48 -14.81 38.18
CA LEU A 551 5.35 -15.67 37.00
C LEU A 551 5.49 -17.16 37.36
N GLY A 552 6.60 -17.54 37.99
CA GLY A 552 6.85 -18.94 38.34
C GLY A 552 5.83 -19.55 39.30
N THR A 553 5.17 -18.74 40.12
CA THR A 553 4.10 -19.20 41.04
C THR A 553 2.78 -19.39 40.30
N ASP A 554 2.43 -18.46 39.41
CA ASP A 554 1.17 -18.50 38.67
C ASP A 554 1.14 -19.66 37.66
N LEU A 555 2.31 -20.07 37.14
CA LEU A 555 2.46 -21.22 36.24
C LEU A 555 2.51 -22.59 36.96
N GLN A 556 2.28 -22.65 38.27
CA GLN A 556 2.21 -23.92 39.00
C GLN A 556 0.92 -24.71 38.75
N ASN A 557 -0.14 -24.05 38.25
CA ASN A 557 -1.41 -24.70 37.97
C ASN A 557 -1.99 -24.22 36.62
N PRO A 558 -2.02 -25.10 35.60
CA PRO A 558 -2.55 -24.75 34.28
C PRO A 558 -3.98 -24.21 34.31
N SER A 559 -4.84 -24.69 35.22
CA SER A 559 -6.23 -24.24 35.28
C SER A 559 -6.42 -22.80 35.77
N THR A 560 -5.39 -22.20 36.36
CA THR A 560 -5.42 -20.84 36.90
C THR A 560 -4.35 -19.92 36.30
N ALA A 561 -3.41 -20.48 35.53
CA ALA A 561 -2.43 -19.70 34.80
C ALA A 561 -3.14 -18.75 33.81
N PRO A 562 -2.59 -17.55 33.56
CA PRO A 562 -3.16 -16.63 32.58
C PRO A 562 -3.08 -17.24 31.18
N LYS A 563 -4.18 -17.17 30.41
CA LYS A 563 -4.21 -17.60 29.01
C LYS A 563 -3.37 -16.69 28.11
N PHE A 564 -3.32 -15.40 28.42
CA PHE A 564 -2.38 -14.46 27.79
C PHE A 564 -1.43 -13.87 28.83
N ALA A 565 -0.13 -14.05 28.65
CA ALA A 565 0.90 -13.49 29.53
C ALA A 565 1.86 -12.60 28.75
N TRP A 566 1.92 -11.32 29.10
CA TRP A 566 2.94 -10.40 28.60
C TRP A 566 4.07 -10.32 29.61
N ILE A 567 5.32 -10.49 29.18
CA ILE A 567 6.50 -10.55 30.04
C ILE A 567 7.49 -9.50 29.57
N ALA A 568 7.76 -8.53 30.44
CA ALA A 568 8.61 -7.38 30.15
C ALA A 568 9.82 -7.32 31.10
N ALA A 569 10.97 -7.03 30.50
CA ALA A 569 12.21 -6.72 31.22
C ALA A 569 12.22 -5.27 31.69
N ASN A 570 13.09 -4.97 32.66
CA ASN A 570 13.32 -3.59 33.08
C ASN A 570 14.35 -2.89 32.18
N GLU A 571 14.59 -1.60 32.43
CA GLU A 571 15.60 -0.78 31.70
C GLU A 571 17.01 -1.38 31.66
N SER A 572 17.36 -2.26 32.61
CA SER A 572 18.68 -2.89 32.66
C SER A 572 18.75 -4.20 31.89
N ASN A 573 17.63 -4.70 31.38
CA ASN A 573 17.52 -6.03 30.77
C ASN A 573 16.68 -6.05 29.50
N ASN A 574 15.95 -4.99 29.16
CA ASN A 574 15.11 -4.89 27.97
C ASN A 574 15.92 -4.77 26.66
N MET A 575 17.24 -4.56 26.78
CA MET A 575 18.22 -4.30 25.72
C MET A 575 18.32 -2.85 25.21
N GLU A 576 17.41 -1.95 25.52
CA GLU A 576 17.58 -0.53 25.16
C GLU A 576 18.49 0.22 26.16
N GLY A 577 18.26 -0.01 27.45
CA GLY A 577 18.90 0.73 28.54
C GLY A 577 20.06 0.00 29.23
N PRO A 578 20.48 0.42 30.43
CA PRO A 578 20.00 1.61 31.12
C PRO A 578 20.53 2.87 30.41
N VAL A 579 19.65 3.87 30.23
CA VAL A 579 20.01 5.18 29.64
C VAL A 579 20.31 6.27 30.68
N SER A 580 20.46 5.90 31.96
CA SER A 580 20.69 6.85 33.06
C SER A 580 22.00 7.65 32.90
N PHE A 581 21.92 8.96 33.18
CA PHE A 581 23.05 9.88 32.99
C PHE A 581 24.08 9.78 34.13
N PRO A 582 25.40 9.88 33.85
CA PRO A 582 26.03 10.09 32.53
C PRO A 582 26.37 8.81 31.76
N THR A 583 26.64 7.71 32.46
CA THR A 583 27.28 6.52 31.85
C THR A 583 26.36 5.75 30.92
N GLY A 584 25.09 5.55 31.30
CA GLY A 584 24.09 4.88 30.47
C GLY A 584 23.81 5.66 29.19
N ALA A 585 23.59 6.97 29.31
CA ALA A 585 23.42 7.85 28.14
C ALA A 585 24.64 7.84 27.19
N LEU A 586 25.87 7.83 27.72
CA LEU A 586 27.08 7.76 26.90
C LEU A 586 27.25 6.41 26.20
N ASN A 587 26.93 5.30 26.88
CA ASN A 587 26.96 3.97 26.28
C ASN A 587 25.89 3.82 25.21
N PHE A 588 24.67 4.32 25.47
CA PHE A 588 23.59 4.39 24.50
C PHE A 588 24.05 5.16 23.26
N VAL A 589 24.48 6.42 23.40
CA VAL A 589 24.96 7.24 22.27
C VAL A 589 26.15 6.58 21.55
N GLY A 590 27.09 5.98 22.29
CA GLY A 590 28.22 5.25 21.71
C GLY A 590 27.78 4.03 20.90
N SER A 591 26.76 3.31 21.35
CA SER A 591 26.22 2.14 20.66
C SER A 591 25.61 2.51 19.31
N GLN A 592 24.98 3.69 19.21
CA GLN A 592 24.41 4.26 17.97
C GLN A 592 25.47 4.54 16.89
N LEU A 593 26.75 4.57 17.27
CA LEU A 593 27.87 4.77 16.34
C LEU A 593 28.60 3.46 15.97
N THR A 594 28.07 2.30 16.42
CA THR A 594 28.69 0.98 16.25
C THR A 594 27.67 -0.04 15.75
N THR A 595 27.77 -1.33 16.13
CA THR A 595 26.84 -2.40 15.74
C THR A 595 25.71 -2.60 16.76
N HIS A 596 25.34 -1.53 17.47
CA HIS A 596 24.25 -1.50 18.45
C HIS A 596 24.24 -2.67 19.45
N GLN A 597 25.38 -3.02 20.04
CA GLN A 597 25.49 -4.20 20.92
C GLN A 597 25.26 -3.90 22.41
N TYR A 598 24.77 -2.71 22.74
CA TYR A 598 24.58 -2.32 24.12
C TYR A 598 23.45 -3.14 24.74
N ASN A 599 23.67 -3.64 25.96
CA ASN A 599 22.70 -4.37 26.77
C ASN A 599 22.12 -5.69 26.20
N ILE A 600 22.47 -6.09 24.97
CA ILE A 600 22.09 -7.39 24.38
C ILE A 600 22.38 -8.56 25.31
N ALA A 601 23.57 -8.61 25.92
CA ALA A 601 23.95 -9.72 26.79
C ALA A 601 23.07 -9.84 28.04
N ALA A 602 22.58 -8.72 28.58
CA ALA A 602 21.69 -8.73 29.72
C ALA A 602 20.27 -9.16 29.32
N GLY A 603 19.80 -8.75 28.15
CA GLY A 603 18.53 -9.22 27.61
C GLY A 603 18.54 -10.68 27.17
N ASP A 604 19.66 -11.19 26.64
CA ASP A 604 19.82 -12.60 26.29
C ASP A 604 19.70 -13.48 27.53
N GLN A 605 20.32 -13.05 28.64
CA GLN A 605 20.17 -13.69 29.95
C GLN A 605 18.75 -13.59 30.50
N PHE A 606 18.07 -12.45 30.33
CA PHE A 606 16.68 -12.30 30.72
C PHE A 606 15.78 -13.28 29.97
N VAL A 607 15.87 -13.32 28.64
CA VAL A 607 15.13 -14.26 27.79
C VAL A 607 15.43 -15.70 28.20
N GLN A 608 16.69 -16.03 28.47
CA GLN A 608 17.07 -17.35 28.98
C GLN A 608 16.35 -17.72 30.28
N GLN A 609 16.32 -16.81 31.25
CA GLN A 609 15.67 -17.04 32.54
C GLN A 609 14.16 -17.21 32.39
N GLN A 610 13.50 -16.38 31.58
CA GLN A 610 12.04 -16.43 31.42
C GLN A 610 11.60 -17.66 30.63
N VAL A 611 12.28 -17.97 29.52
CA VAL A 611 12.01 -19.21 28.77
C VAL A 611 12.23 -20.44 29.66
N SER A 612 13.29 -20.46 30.46
CA SER A 612 13.54 -21.56 31.41
C SER A 612 12.45 -21.68 32.48
N THR A 613 11.98 -20.54 33.01
CA THR A 613 10.90 -20.50 34.01
C THR A 613 9.60 -21.06 33.44
N ILE A 614 9.22 -20.66 32.22
CA ILE A 614 8.02 -21.15 31.55
C ILE A 614 8.19 -22.64 31.24
N GLN A 615 9.28 -23.04 30.58
CA GLN A 615 9.47 -24.42 30.10
C GLN A 615 9.61 -25.47 31.23
N SER A 616 9.98 -25.04 32.44
CA SER A 616 10.06 -25.91 33.62
C SER A 616 8.78 -25.93 34.46
N SER A 617 7.77 -25.13 34.10
CA SER A 617 6.53 -25.02 34.88
C SER A 617 5.57 -26.20 34.66
N PRO A 618 4.73 -26.53 35.66
CA PRO A 618 3.63 -27.47 35.49
C PRO A 618 2.66 -27.10 34.36
N THR A 619 2.37 -25.81 34.14
CA THR A 619 1.53 -25.36 33.01
C THR A 619 2.12 -25.82 31.67
N TRP A 620 3.39 -25.51 31.40
CA TRP A 620 4.03 -25.85 30.12
C TRP A 620 4.22 -27.36 29.90
N THR A 621 4.54 -28.08 30.98
CA THR A 621 4.87 -29.51 30.92
C THR A 621 3.66 -30.44 30.95
N ASP A 622 2.47 -29.90 31.23
CA ASP A 622 1.23 -30.65 31.14
C ASP A 622 0.92 -30.99 29.67
N PRO A 623 0.90 -32.29 29.29
CA PRO A 623 0.69 -32.70 27.90
C PRO A 623 -0.72 -32.41 27.38
N THR A 624 -1.64 -31.96 28.24
CA THR A 624 -2.99 -31.56 27.84
C THR A 624 -3.09 -30.09 27.47
N GLN A 625 -2.09 -29.27 27.79
CA GLN A 625 -2.04 -27.85 27.43
C GLN A 625 -1.36 -27.65 26.07
N HIS A 626 -1.89 -26.73 25.28
CA HIS A 626 -1.35 -26.30 23.99
C HIS A 626 -0.79 -24.89 24.14
N ASP A 627 0.51 -24.79 24.41
CA ASP A 627 1.13 -23.53 24.79
C ASP A 627 2.17 -23.08 23.76
N ALA A 628 2.35 -21.76 23.65
CA ALA A 628 3.44 -21.17 22.87
C ALA A 628 4.13 -20.03 23.62
N ILE A 629 5.45 -19.96 23.49
CA ILE A 629 6.25 -18.77 23.81
C ILE A 629 6.52 -18.03 22.52
N ILE A 630 6.22 -16.74 22.50
CA ILE A 630 6.54 -15.81 21.41
C ILE A 630 7.58 -14.82 21.94
N ILE A 631 8.66 -14.64 21.20
CA ILE A 631 9.73 -13.69 21.53
C ILE A 631 9.90 -12.75 20.36
N THR A 632 9.73 -11.45 20.61
CA THR A 632 9.95 -10.40 19.61
C THR A 632 10.46 -9.12 20.24
N PHE A 633 10.82 -8.17 19.39
CA PHE A 633 11.22 -6.82 19.76
C PHE A 633 10.17 -5.82 19.27
N ASP A 634 10.15 -4.65 19.89
CA ASP A 634 9.23 -3.57 19.58
C ASP A 634 9.58 -2.80 18.32
N GLU A 635 10.87 -2.50 18.12
CA GLU A 635 11.44 -1.83 16.94
C GLU A 635 12.96 -2.09 16.79
N ASP A 636 13.51 -1.72 15.64
CA ASP A 636 14.95 -1.71 15.36
C ASP A 636 15.59 -0.37 15.73
N TYR A 637 16.93 -0.34 15.74
CA TYR A 637 17.68 0.91 15.98
C TYR A 637 17.68 1.89 14.81
N ASN A 638 17.20 1.50 13.62
CA ASN A 638 17.21 2.36 12.44
C ASN A 638 16.05 3.36 12.51
N ASN A 639 16.17 4.28 13.45
CA ASN A 639 15.13 5.22 13.76
C ASN A 639 15.20 6.43 12.81
N LEU A 640 14.20 6.54 11.93
CA LEU A 640 14.07 7.68 11.01
C LEU A 640 13.93 9.02 11.73
N SER A 641 13.42 9.05 12.96
CA SER A 641 13.36 10.30 13.76
C SER A 641 14.77 10.84 14.08
N LEU A 642 15.77 9.96 14.15
CA LEU A 642 17.17 10.30 14.40
C LEU A 642 18.00 10.43 13.12
N GLY A 643 17.41 10.14 11.95
CA GLY A 643 18.09 10.17 10.65
C GLY A 643 19.10 9.02 10.46
N ILE A 644 18.96 7.92 11.21
CA ILE A 644 19.89 6.79 11.22
C ILE A 644 19.23 5.59 10.56
N GLY A 645 19.77 5.16 9.42
CA GLY A 645 19.30 3.96 8.71
C GLY A 645 17.90 4.12 8.11
N ASN A 646 17.51 3.18 7.26
CA ASN A 646 16.17 3.13 6.64
C ASN A 646 15.84 1.70 6.19
N GLN A 647 16.18 0.73 7.05
CA GLN A 647 16.24 -0.71 6.72
C GLN A 647 14.90 -1.43 6.95
N GLY A 648 13.84 -0.67 7.22
CA GLY A 648 12.46 -1.14 7.21
C GLY A 648 11.94 -1.68 8.53
N ASN A 649 12.69 -1.55 9.64
CA ASN A 649 12.25 -1.95 10.97
C ASN A 649 12.08 -3.47 11.13
N ASN A 650 13.02 -4.25 10.59
CA ASN A 650 12.99 -5.71 10.63
C ASN A 650 13.51 -6.22 11.97
N VAL A 651 12.64 -6.87 12.74
CA VAL A 651 12.94 -7.31 14.11
C VAL A 651 12.82 -8.84 14.25
N PRO A 652 13.59 -9.48 15.14
CA PRO A 652 13.50 -10.91 15.37
C PRO A 652 12.12 -11.34 15.88
N MET A 653 11.58 -12.44 15.35
CA MET A 653 10.34 -13.07 15.82
C MET A 653 10.54 -14.59 15.91
N ILE A 654 10.46 -15.14 17.12
CA ILE A 654 10.68 -16.56 17.41
C ILE A 654 9.43 -17.12 18.09
N VAL A 655 8.98 -18.30 17.65
CA VAL A 655 7.84 -18.99 18.25
C VAL A 655 8.24 -20.40 18.66
N ILE A 656 7.99 -20.72 19.92
CA ILE A 656 8.35 -21.98 20.57
C ILE A 656 7.06 -22.66 21.03
N PRO A 657 6.63 -23.78 20.43
CA PRO A 657 5.49 -24.54 20.93
C PRO A 657 5.89 -25.52 22.05
N ASN A 658 4.98 -25.82 22.97
CA ASN A 658 5.14 -26.94 23.90
C ASN A 658 4.80 -28.29 23.22
N ALA A 659 4.94 -29.39 23.97
CA ALA A 659 4.69 -30.72 23.41
C ALA A 659 3.22 -30.95 23.02
N GLY A 660 2.26 -30.37 23.75
CA GLY A 660 0.84 -30.48 23.43
C GLY A 660 0.47 -29.72 22.15
N ALA A 661 0.98 -28.50 21.97
CA ALA A 661 0.74 -27.64 20.80
C ALA A 661 1.29 -28.19 19.48
N VAL A 662 2.18 -29.17 19.51
CA VAL A 662 2.73 -29.86 18.32
C VAL A 662 1.86 -31.06 17.92
N ASN A 663 1.00 -31.54 18.81
CA ASN A 663 0.21 -32.75 18.59
C ASN A 663 -0.82 -32.53 17.47
N ALA A 664 -0.57 -33.16 16.32
CA ALA A 664 -1.40 -33.06 15.12
C ALA A 664 -2.89 -33.44 15.31
N ALA A 665 -3.28 -34.07 16.42
CA ALA A 665 -4.67 -34.36 16.73
C ALA A 665 -5.45 -33.17 17.32
N THR A 666 -4.76 -32.17 17.89
CA THR A 666 -5.36 -31.14 18.76
C THR A 666 -4.85 -29.71 18.50
N GLY A 667 -3.67 -29.57 17.89
CA GLY A 667 -3.09 -28.29 17.45
C GLY A 667 -1.80 -28.60 16.72
N ALA A 668 -1.69 -28.23 15.45
CA ALA A 668 -0.61 -28.71 14.60
C ALA A 668 0.51 -27.68 14.47
N MET A 669 0.99 -27.08 15.58
CA MET A 669 2.13 -26.19 15.48
C MET A 669 3.36 -26.94 14.95
N GLN A 670 4.15 -26.25 14.15
CA GLN A 670 5.41 -26.76 13.63
C GLN A 670 6.46 -26.79 14.74
N SER A 671 7.21 -27.89 14.83
CA SER A 671 8.32 -28.06 15.78
C SER A 671 9.65 -28.20 15.07
N GLY A 672 10.72 -27.95 15.81
CA GLY A 672 12.07 -27.88 15.26
C GLY A 672 12.30 -26.59 14.47
N HIS A 673 13.47 -26.50 13.84
CA HIS A 673 13.87 -25.32 13.10
C HIS A 673 13.19 -25.25 11.74
N PHE A 674 12.55 -24.11 11.47
CA PHE A 674 12.10 -23.68 10.16
C PHE A 674 12.08 -22.15 10.10
N VAL A 675 12.13 -21.62 8.89
CA VAL A 675 12.06 -20.17 8.65
C VAL A 675 10.73 -19.85 7.99
N ALA A 676 9.92 -19.04 8.66
CA ALA A 676 8.70 -18.46 8.08
C ALA A 676 9.08 -17.24 7.24
N THR A 677 8.55 -17.16 6.03
CA THR A 677 8.98 -16.22 4.98
C THR A 677 7.92 -15.21 4.57
N SER A 678 6.67 -15.41 4.97
CA SER A 678 5.61 -14.43 4.74
C SER A 678 5.90 -13.14 5.49
N HIS A 679 5.43 -12.03 4.94
CA HIS A 679 5.52 -10.73 5.62
C HIS A 679 4.55 -10.74 6.81
N TYR A 680 5.10 -10.47 7.99
CA TYR A 680 4.35 -10.34 9.24
C TYR A 680 4.72 -9.04 9.96
N ASP A 681 3.83 -8.60 10.84
CA ASP A 681 3.98 -7.39 11.64
C ASP A 681 3.15 -7.49 12.94
N GLN A 682 3.05 -6.40 13.71
CA GLN A 682 2.27 -6.40 14.96
C GLN A 682 0.78 -6.73 14.76
N TYR A 683 0.17 -6.38 13.62
CA TYR A 683 -1.23 -6.74 13.33
C TYR A 683 -1.36 -8.22 12.98
N SER A 684 -0.35 -8.80 12.35
CA SER A 684 -0.24 -10.24 12.11
C SER A 684 -0.13 -11.02 13.42
N LEU A 685 0.69 -10.53 14.35
CA LEU A 685 0.80 -11.08 15.71
C LEU A 685 -0.53 -10.96 16.46
N MET A 686 -1.19 -9.80 16.37
CA MET A 686 -2.50 -9.59 16.98
C MET A 686 -3.56 -10.56 16.45
N ALA A 687 -3.73 -10.65 15.13
CA ALA A 687 -4.66 -11.60 14.50
C ALA A 687 -4.38 -13.04 14.93
N THR A 688 -3.10 -13.41 15.08
CA THR A 688 -2.69 -14.73 15.58
C THR A 688 -3.12 -14.95 17.03
N ILE A 689 -2.97 -13.96 17.91
CA ILE A 689 -3.41 -14.03 19.32
C ILE A 689 -4.93 -14.14 19.41
N GLU A 690 -5.65 -13.35 18.60
CA GLU A 690 -7.11 -13.38 18.53
C GLU A 690 -7.64 -14.76 18.14
N ASP A 691 -7.04 -15.38 17.13
CA ASP A 691 -7.42 -16.72 16.67
C ASP A 691 -7.00 -17.80 17.68
N ALA A 692 -5.76 -17.75 18.17
CA ALA A 692 -5.20 -18.78 19.04
C ALA A 692 -5.90 -18.84 20.41
N LEU A 693 -6.23 -17.70 21.01
CA LEU A 693 -6.83 -17.65 22.35
C LEU A 693 -8.36 -17.57 22.36
N SER A 694 -9.00 -17.55 21.18
CA SER A 694 -10.45 -17.50 21.09
C SER A 694 -11.09 -18.79 21.65
N PRO A 695 -11.92 -18.72 22.72
CA PRO A 695 -12.59 -19.91 23.27
C PRO A 695 -13.62 -20.53 22.31
N SER A 696 -14.06 -19.75 21.31
CA SER A 696 -14.83 -20.21 20.16
C SER A 696 -14.46 -19.35 18.95
N PRO A 697 -14.56 -19.85 17.70
CA PRO A 697 -14.15 -19.09 16.52
C PRO A 697 -14.74 -17.67 16.49
N GLY A 698 -13.85 -16.66 16.45
CA GLY A 698 -14.21 -15.24 16.41
C GLY A 698 -14.64 -14.61 17.74
N ALA A 699 -14.47 -15.29 18.89
CA ALA A 699 -14.85 -14.75 20.20
C ALA A 699 -14.06 -13.49 20.58
N LEU A 700 -12.73 -13.50 20.37
CA LEU A 700 -11.94 -12.27 20.50
C LEU A 700 -12.26 -11.36 19.31
N GLY A 701 -12.03 -11.86 18.09
CA GLY A 701 -12.39 -11.22 16.81
C GLY A 701 -11.75 -9.84 16.60
N PRO A 702 -11.56 -9.40 15.35
CA PRO A 702 -10.80 -8.20 15.06
C PRO A 702 -11.39 -6.94 15.73
N LEU A 703 -10.52 -6.03 16.10
CA LEU A 703 -10.83 -4.69 16.63
C LEU A 703 -10.94 -3.64 15.52
N THR A 704 -10.17 -3.78 14.44
CA THR A 704 -10.13 -2.81 13.34
C THR A 704 -10.06 -3.50 11.97
N ALA A 705 -9.75 -2.74 10.91
CA ALA A 705 -9.42 -3.34 9.62
C ALA A 705 -7.96 -3.83 9.58
N ASN A 706 -7.11 -3.37 10.50
CA ASN A 706 -5.70 -3.71 10.50
C ASN A 706 -5.47 -5.18 10.87
N ASP A 707 -6.03 -5.63 11.98
CA ASP A 707 -6.02 -7.04 12.40
C ASP A 707 -6.93 -7.91 11.51
N MET A 708 -8.12 -7.43 11.14
CA MET A 708 -9.06 -8.17 10.28
C MET A 708 -8.45 -8.61 8.93
N TYR A 709 -7.58 -7.79 8.34
CA TYR A 709 -6.97 -8.09 7.04
C TYR A 709 -5.47 -8.38 7.11
N ALA A 710 -4.88 -8.42 8.31
CA ALA A 710 -3.51 -8.88 8.49
C ALA A 710 -3.39 -10.36 8.16
N GLN A 711 -2.23 -10.80 7.70
CA GLN A 711 -1.96 -12.23 7.53
C GLN A 711 -1.68 -12.83 8.90
N PRO A 712 -2.53 -13.76 9.43
CA PRO A 712 -2.17 -14.48 10.63
C PRO A 712 -0.87 -15.26 10.39
N MET A 713 -0.13 -15.56 11.44
CA MET A 713 1.18 -16.24 11.39
C MET A 713 1.05 -17.74 11.09
N ASN A 714 0.39 -18.04 9.97
CA ASN A 714 -0.06 -19.36 9.55
C ASN A 714 1.09 -20.35 9.34
N GLU A 715 2.28 -19.87 8.96
CA GLU A 715 3.47 -20.72 8.77
C GLU A 715 3.94 -21.41 10.05
N PHE A 716 3.44 -21.02 11.22
CA PHE A 716 3.75 -21.70 12.48
C PHE A 716 2.81 -22.88 12.78
N TRP A 717 1.77 -23.08 11.96
CA TRP A 717 0.85 -24.23 11.99
C TRP A 717 0.97 -25.09 10.73
N LYS A 718 0.47 -26.34 10.76
CA LYS A 718 0.49 -27.31 9.65
C LYS A 718 -0.86 -27.57 9.03
#